data_AF-A0AAD3H9B5-F1
#
_entry.id   AF-A0AAD3H9B5-F1
#
_cell.length_a   1.000
_cell.length_b   1.000
_cell.length_c   1.000
_cell.angle_alpha   90.00
_cell.angle_beta   90.00
_cell.angle_gamma   90.00
#
_symmetry.space_group_name_H-M   'P 1'
#
loop_
_entity.id
_entity.type
_entity.pdbx_description
1 polymer ?
#
loop_
_entity_poly.entity_id
_entity_poly.type
_entity_poly.pdbx_seq_one_letter_code
_entity_poly.pdbx_strand_id
1 'polypeptide(L)'
;MKMGILVYFFLFTVSALVNSSDGQCVDDSSFRFELGNGKTRKCAWLNKGKNSAKRIKKFCKRGHIFGACQDTCNNCNCNDTLDYQFTVINSGKSRSCSFFTNEKKGVRRRANYCDPNGALFNGKAEAADGTPTLQGTQKGAVAAGCVKSCGLCSVSTPVQSPVASPTPPTPTPPNDGLYSVKACIADSVGQASCTPVAVDDIRYMKQPAADSCEEREGQKGSVTYVDLVLPQGKVLYVQVSTFVQGQSGARGFFVRPSRKTRNWGLAKLANGDTEASFFLADTGQFSVEFAQDSLWRNKNQATTFDALMLFVNPEITLPNSSSLIEISSTSSRVFENLGPNKSYVFKAGITYDWGRDHVFKVHDNTQVYFEKGAYVRARIVQTEKKVKNVILKGYGTLDVHYDLEPDLIGISDDATRQNVGIYGKNIQVFGLTLINTNPTCGLFGYCLNINANWSPLTNDDEPFDAFDLQLKDPPYKFRQAHCQEKNMDDSPNTDFTNCPTSHDDGQKVSYVKCMTWQLGQDGLNAGKWGTVENSFVRTVDDAIKPWDSNGVYKDITIWQLTLGWPINFGWWNWNQPDVDTIVDNVYIIHNHNWVTSPNWPETSSGQCIVGGVYGSGSVKQRYVLSNIYVETAASCAVGLQISKKAYSRHLTPEGCVGNMNDMSINGIYFDEEFYQTGGYNNFLSGEPTPAPGCTGDLSGRIENMSITGLVAGKALSKSDFIVNDSTVSNLTFGTAVDPNEQDRNYTKYSNKNAYVGNGGLEIDDVAVTVRSADQCQDRCSSDLSCECVVYRSTTSKCWKLKSCIPAEFDDGDGIYDVYVRNLV
;
A
#
# COMPACT_ATOMS: atom_id res chain seq x y z
N MET A 1 -70.48 9.21 38.57
CA MET A 1 -71.54 8.68 39.46
C MET A 1 -70.85 8.22 40.74
N LYS A 2 -71.17 8.85 41.88
CA LYS A 2 -70.65 8.47 43.21
C LYS A 2 -71.26 7.13 43.60
N MET A 3 -70.47 6.23 44.18
CA MET A 3 -70.94 5.31 45.21
C MET A 3 -69.74 4.69 45.93
N GLY A 4 -69.58 5.04 47.20
CA GLY A 4 -68.86 4.20 48.16
C GLY A 4 -69.85 3.26 48.83
N ILE A 5 -69.37 2.12 49.34
CA ILE A 5 -69.94 1.40 50.49
C ILE A 5 -68.93 0.37 51.02
N LEU A 6 -68.86 0.40 52.36
CA LEU A 6 -68.45 -0.53 53.42
C LEU A 6 -67.62 -1.81 53.18
N VAL A 7 -66.78 -1.98 54.22
CA VAL A 7 -65.89 -3.05 54.65
C VAL A 7 -66.62 -4.29 55.18
N TYR A 8 -66.05 -5.50 54.98
CA TYR A 8 -66.03 -6.58 56.00
C TYR A 8 -64.76 -7.47 55.87
N PHE A 9 -64.31 -7.94 57.03
CA PHE A 9 -63.07 -8.63 57.40
C PHE A 9 -62.74 -9.97 56.71
N PHE A 10 -61.45 -10.30 56.58
CA PHE A 10 -60.83 -11.54 57.11
C PHE A 10 -59.29 -11.41 57.18
N LEU A 11 -58.70 -11.89 58.28
CA LEU A 11 -57.27 -11.84 58.61
C LEU A 11 -56.41 -12.71 57.68
N PHE A 12 -55.23 -12.20 57.29
CA PHE A 12 -53.98 -12.97 57.23
C PHE A 12 -52.78 -12.05 57.49
N THR A 13 -51.85 -12.57 58.29
CA THR A 13 -50.62 -11.94 58.79
C THR A 13 -49.65 -11.50 57.67
N VAL A 14 -49.19 -10.24 57.72
CA VAL A 14 -48.02 -9.77 56.96
C VAL A 14 -46.88 -9.53 57.95
N SER A 15 -45.92 -10.45 57.97
CA SER A 15 -44.60 -10.20 58.56
C SER A 15 -43.83 -9.27 57.62
N ALA A 16 -43.32 -8.18 58.16
CA ALA A 16 -42.38 -7.29 57.48
C ALA A 16 -41.07 -8.04 57.17
N LEU A 17 -40.70 -8.12 55.90
CA LEU A 17 -39.33 -8.36 55.46
C LEU A 17 -38.80 -7.07 54.85
N VAL A 18 -38.01 -6.35 55.64
CA VAL A 18 -37.00 -5.43 55.13
C VAL A 18 -35.97 -6.30 54.43
N ASN A 19 -35.95 -6.28 53.10
CA ASN A 19 -34.88 -6.92 52.34
C ASN A 19 -33.83 -5.86 51.99
N SER A 20 -32.81 -5.76 52.84
CA SER A 20 -31.53 -5.16 52.48
C SER A 20 -30.74 -6.19 51.66
N SER A 21 -30.51 -5.91 50.39
CA SER A 21 -29.44 -6.55 49.63
C SER A 21 -28.46 -5.47 49.17
N ASP A 22 -27.60 -5.05 50.09
CA ASP A 22 -26.32 -4.43 49.74
C ASP A 22 -25.49 -5.50 49.01
N GLY A 23 -25.36 -5.34 47.68
CA GLY A 23 -24.43 -6.14 46.89
C GLY A 23 -23.00 -5.79 47.29
N GLN A 24 -22.27 -6.73 47.88
CA GLN A 24 -20.85 -6.57 48.18
C GLN A 24 -20.05 -6.43 46.88
N CYS A 25 -19.39 -5.29 46.70
CA CYS A 25 -18.30 -5.10 45.74
C CYS A 25 -17.15 -6.07 46.05
N VAL A 26 -16.51 -6.61 45.01
CA VAL A 26 -15.34 -7.50 45.16
C VAL A 26 -14.23 -7.03 44.22
N ASP A 27 -12.98 -7.18 44.66
CA ASP A 27 -11.83 -6.98 43.77
C ASP A 27 -11.84 -8.01 42.63
N ASP A 28 -11.42 -7.58 41.43
CA ASP A 28 -11.12 -8.49 40.35
C ASP A 28 -9.89 -9.35 40.69
N SER A 29 -10.14 -10.62 41.01
CA SER A 29 -9.10 -11.58 41.39
C SER A 29 -8.13 -11.94 40.24
N SER A 30 -8.53 -11.69 39.00
CA SER A 30 -7.72 -11.90 37.79
C SER A 30 -6.81 -10.71 37.50
N PHE A 31 -7.19 -9.51 37.96
CA PHE A 31 -6.48 -8.27 37.67
C PHE A 31 -5.06 -8.22 38.25
N ARG A 32 -4.15 -7.66 37.45
CA ARG A 32 -2.73 -7.52 37.76
C ARG A 32 -2.27 -6.12 37.36
N PHE A 33 -1.48 -5.48 38.22
CA PHE A 33 -0.87 -4.19 37.91
C PHE A 33 0.62 -4.19 38.24
N GLU A 34 1.39 -3.41 37.48
CA GLU A 34 2.84 -3.33 37.63
C GLU A 34 3.27 -2.21 38.60
N LEU A 35 4.25 -2.51 39.43
CA LEU A 35 4.94 -1.54 40.26
C LEU A 35 6.04 -0.87 39.44
N GLY A 36 6.47 0.34 39.81
CA GLY A 36 7.56 1.06 39.12
C GLY A 36 8.96 0.41 39.20
N ASN A 37 9.05 -0.86 39.59
CA ASN A 37 10.26 -1.68 39.60
C ASN A 37 10.09 -2.97 38.78
N GLY A 38 9.14 -3.02 37.84
CA GLY A 38 8.93 -4.17 36.96
C GLY A 38 8.08 -5.30 37.56
N LYS A 39 7.70 -5.22 38.85
CA LYS A 39 7.02 -6.34 39.53
C LYS A 39 5.50 -6.22 39.45
N THR A 40 4.85 -7.29 39.01
CA THR A 40 3.39 -7.40 38.95
C THR A 40 2.76 -7.78 40.29
N ARG A 41 1.59 -7.20 40.62
CA ARG A 41 0.82 -7.43 41.86
C ARG A 41 -0.69 -7.56 41.61
N LYS A 42 -1.38 -8.27 42.51
CA LYS A 42 -2.87 -8.35 42.57
C LYS A 42 -3.43 -7.30 43.53
N CYS A 43 -4.74 -7.03 43.48
CA CYS A 43 -5.43 -6.12 44.40
C CYS A 43 -5.15 -6.43 45.89
N ALA A 44 -5.20 -7.70 46.28
CA ALA A 44 -4.91 -8.15 47.66
C ALA A 44 -3.53 -7.70 48.21
N TRP A 45 -2.56 -7.37 47.35
CA TRP A 45 -1.26 -6.86 47.80
C TRP A 45 -1.34 -5.45 48.41
N LEU A 46 -2.30 -4.63 47.96
CA LEU A 46 -2.51 -3.28 48.48
C LEU A 46 -2.94 -3.34 49.95
N ASN A 47 -3.74 -4.34 50.32
CA ASN A 47 -4.20 -4.56 51.69
C ASN A 47 -3.22 -5.36 52.58
N LYS A 48 -2.04 -5.74 52.07
CA LYS A 48 -1.10 -6.62 52.80
C LYS A 48 -0.08 -5.87 53.67
N GLY A 49 -0.18 -6.05 54.99
CA GLY A 49 0.84 -5.69 55.98
C GLY A 49 0.84 -4.21 56.40
N LYS A 50 1.83 -3.80 57.22
CA LYS A 50 1.92 -2.47 57.86
C LYS A 50 1.96 -1.26 56.89
N ASN A 51 2.11 -1.49 55.59
CA ASN A 51 2.20 -0.45 54.56
C ASN A 51 0.90 -0.29 53.74
N SER A 52 -0.19 -0.96 54.12
CA SER A 52 -1.45 -0.96 53.37
C SER A 52 -1.99 0.43 53.11
N ALA A 53 -2.13 1.26 54.15
CA ALA A 53 -2.63 2.63 54.03
C ALA A 53 -1.81 3.48 53.04
N LYS A 54 -0.48 3.35 53.03
CA LYS A 54 0.40 4.06 52.09
C LYS A 54 0.24 3.55 50.65
N ARG A 55 0.02 2.24 50.47
CA ARG A 55 -0.17 1.63 49.14
C ARG A 55 -1.53 1.99 48.56
N ILE A 56 -2.61 1.84 49.32
CA ILE A 56 -3.96 2.23 48.92
C ILE A 56 -3.95 3.70 48.49
N LYS A 57 -3.45 4.61 49.34
CA LYS A 57 -3.34 6.04 49.01
C LYS A 57 -2.50 6.32 47.75
N LYS A 58 -1.45 5.52 47.48
CA LYS A 58 -0.57 5.71 46.33
C LYS A 58 -1.12 5.13 45.02
N PHE A 59 -1.76 3.97 45.07
CA PHE A 59 -2.11 3.17 43.90
C PHE A 59 -3.60 3.22 43.56
N CYS A 60 -4.49 3.33 44.54
CA CYS A 60 -5.94 3.46 44.30
C CYS A 60 -6.33 4.80 43.67
N LYS A 61 -5.40 5.75 43.49
CA LYS A 61 -5.63 6.94 42.66
C LYS A 61 -5.43 6.70 41.15
N ARG A 62 -4.98 5.51 40.74
CA ARG A 62 -4.80 5.14 39.33
C ARG A 62 -6.07 4.47 38.82
N GLY A 63 -6.66 4.98 37.75
CA GLY A 63 -7.98 4.55 37.26
C GLY A 63 -8.13 3.04 37.08
N HIS A 64 -7.15 2.35 36.50
CA HIS A 64 -7.21 0.88 36.32
C HIS A 64 -7.17 0.11 37.65
N ILE A 65 -6.38 0.56 38.64
CA ILE A 65 -6.34 -0.07 39.97
C ILE A 65 -7.61 0.28 40.75
N PHE A 66 -8.09 1.51 40.65
CA PHE A 66 -9.29 2.00 41.31
C PHE A 66 -10.56 1.27 40.82
N GLY A 67 -10.66 1.01 39.51
CA GLY A 67 -11.78 0.30 38.90
C GLY A 67 -11.75 -1.21 39.08
N ALA A 68 -10.56 -1.83 39.12
CA ALA A 68 -10.43 -3.28 39.26
C ALA A 68 -10.28 -3.76 40.72
N CYS A 69 -9.79 -2.91 41.63
CA CYS A 69 -9.62 -3.22 43.05
C CYS A 69 -10.67 -2.50 43.90
N GLN A 70 -11.95 -2.68 43.57
CA GLN A 70 -13.07 -1.87 44.09
C GLN A 70 -13.25 -1.99 45.61
N ASP A 71 -13.16 -3.19 46.15
CA ASP A 71 -13.27 -3.44 47.60
C ASP A 71 -12.03 -2.90 48.31
N THR A 72 -10.85 -3.24 47.80
CA THR A 72 -9.56 -2.80 48.35
C THR A 72 -9.37 -1.28 48.30
N CYS A 73 -9.93 -0.60 47.30
CA CYS A 73 -9.87 0.85 47.15
C CYS A 73 -11.10 1.58 47.73
N ASN A 74 -12.03 0.86 48.35
CA ASN A 74 -13.27 1.38 48.93
C ASN A 74 -14.11 2.20 47.94
N ASN A 75 -14.27 1.69 46.71
CA ASN A 75 -14.95 2.36 45.58
C ASN A 75 -16.11 1.51 45.05
N CYS A 76 -17.01 1.12 45.94
CA CYS A 76 -18.07 0.16 45.66
C CYS A 76 -19.29 0.74 44.93
N ASN A 77 -19.35 2.07 44.80
CA ASN A 77 -20.37 2.76 44.03
C ASN A 77 -19.81 3.04 42.63
N CYS A 78 -19.99 2.10 41.68
CA CYS A 78 -19.56 2.25 40.28
C CYS A 78 -20.44 3.25 39.50
N ASN A 79 -20.52 4.48 40.00
CA ASN A 79 -21.22 5.61 39.38
C ASN A 79 -20.21 6.64 38.93
N ASP A 80 -20.53 7.35 37.84
CA ASP A 80 -19.79 8.54 37.47
C ASP A 80 -19.88 9.57 38.60
N THR A 81 -18.81 10.34 38.78
CA THR A 81 -18.82 11.47 39.70
C THR A 81 -19.74 12.55 39.12
N LEU A 82 -20.86 12.83 39.80
CA LEU A 82 -21.99 13.62 39.26
C LEU A 82 -21.58 15.00 38.72
N ASP A 83 -20.58 15.63 39.34
CA ASP A 83 -20.11 16.97 38.98
C ASP A 83 -18.76 16.98 38.26
N TYR A 84 -18.26 15.80 37.86
CA TYR A 84 -16.99 15.72 37.15
C TYR A 84 -17.13 16.25 35.73
N GLN A 85 -16.27 17.21 35.42
CA GLN A 85 -16.18 17.87 34.14
C GLN A 85 -14.75 17.75 33.60
N PHE A 86 -14.63 17.60 32.29
CA PHE A 86 -13.34 17.59 31.62
C PHE A 86 -13.40 18.36 30.31
N THR A 87 -12.24 18.90 29.93
CA THR A 87 -12.08 19.67 28.70
C THR A 87 -11.91 18.74 27.50
N VAL A 88 -12.71 18.91 26.46
CA VAL A 88 -12.59 18.12 25.23
C VAL A 88 -11.39 18.61 24.41
N ILE A 89 -10.48 17.70 24.09
CA ILE A 89 -9.30 17.91 23.27
C ILE A 89 -9.74 18.48 21.90
N ASN A 90 -9.02 19.49 21.40
CA ASN A 90 -9.28 20.27 20.18
C ASN A 90 -10.37 21.35 20.25
N SER A 91 -11.33 21.27 21.17
CA SER A 91 -12.41 22.28 21.26
C SER A 91 -12.33 23.20 22.47
N GLY A 92 -11.59 22.81 23.51
CA GLY A 92 -11.49 23.57 24.76
C GLY A 92 -12.79 23.63 25.59
N LYS A 93 -13.86 22.95 25.16
CA LYS A 93 -15.17 22.99 25.83
C LYS A 93 -15.24 21.99 26.98
N SER A 94 -15.76 22.43 28.13
CA SER A 94 -16.05 21.58 29.29
C SER A 94 -17.24 20.66 29.03
N ARG A 95 -17.12 19.39 29.41
CA ARG A 95 -18.17 18.35 29.27
C ARG A 95 -18.20 17.43 30.49
N SER A 96 -19.40 16.94 30.84
CA SER A 96 -19.58 15.91 31.87
C SER A 96 -19.54 14.50 31.28
N CYS A 97 -19.60 13.49 32.14
CA CYS A 97 -19.55 12.07 31.76
C CYS A 97 -20.65 11.64 30.77
N SER A 98 -21.77 12.37 30.70
CA SER A 98 -22.82 12.15 29.69
C SER A 98 -22.31 12.28 28.24
N PHE A 99 -21.15 12.93 28.03
CA PHE A 99 -20.46 13.00 26.74
C PHE A 99 -20.22 11.63 26.10
N PHE A 100 -20.02 10.58 26.89
CA PHE A 100 -19.75 9.22 26.40
C PHE A 100 -21.00 8.39 26.10
N THR A 101 -22.17 8.84 26.55
CA THR A 101 -23.43 8.08 26.47
C THR A 101 -24.15 8.19 25.12
N ASN A 102 -23.61 8.94 24.16
CA ASN A 102 -24.18 9.06 22.81
C ASN A 102 -23.89 7.81 21.97
N GLU A 103 -24.91 7.12 21.45
CA GLU A 103 -24.75 5.82 20.77
C GLU A 103 -23.92 5.88 19.49
N LYS A 104 -24.03 6.94 18.67
CA LYS A 104 -23.31 7.03 17.38
C LYS A 104 -21.83 7.40 17.53
N LYS A 105 -21.45 8.06 18.63
CA LYS A 105 -20.08 8.60 18.84
C LYS A 105 -19.40 8.08 20.11
N GLY A 106 -20.13 7.34 20.95
CA GLY A 106 -19.71 6.93 22.29
C GLY A 106 -18.51 6.00 22.29
N VAL A 107 -18.42 5.06 21.34
CA VAL A 107 -17.29 4.13 21.21
C VAL A 107 -15.99 4.89 20.94
N ARG A 108 -15.97 5.77 19.94
CA ARG A 108 -14.80 6.61 19.61
C ARG A 108 -14.43 7.56 20.76
N ARG A 109 -15.43 8.16 21.43
CA ARG A 109 -15.18 9.04 22.58
C ARG A 109 -14.58 8.28 23.76
N ARG A 110 -15.06 7.07 24.07
CA ARG A 110 -14.44 6.24 25.11
C ARG A 110 -13.01 5.86 24.75
N ALA A 111 -12.74 5.42 23.52
CA ALA A 111 -11.38 5.13 23.08
C ALA A 111 -10.42 6.34 23.24
N ASN A 112 -10.91 7.56 23.00
CA ASN A 112 -10.07 8.75 23.05
C ASN A 112 -9.82 9.32 24.46
N TYR A 113 -10.74 9.10 25.40
CA TYR A 113 -10.72 9.78 26.71
C TYR A 113 -10.76 8.82 27.92
N CYS A 114 -11.23 7.60 27.75
CA CYS A 114 -11.40 6.60 28.81
C CYS A 114 -10.25 5.59 28.86
N ASP A 115 -9.04 6.04 28.55
CA ASP A 115 -7.83 5.21 28.64
C ASP A 115 -7.24 5.29 30.06
N PRO A 116 -7.27 4.21 30.86
CA PRO A 116 -6.72 4.20 32.20
C PRO A 116 -5.18 4.31 32.28
N ASN A 117 -4.49 4.17 31.14
CA ASN A 117 -3.03 4.12 31.01
C ASN A 117 -2.45 5.21 30.07
N GLY A 118 -3.29 6.05 29.47
CA GLY A 118 -2.87 6.97 28.41
C GLY A 118 -1.83 8.03 28.83
N ALA A 119 -0.90 8.32 27.92
CA ALA A 119 0.16 9.32 28.06
C ALA A 119 -0.37 10.76 28.22
N LEU A 120 0.50 11.63 28.74
CA LEU A 120 0.22 13.04 29.06
C LEU A 120 -0.29 13.83 27.85
N PHE A 121 -1.52 14.33 27.93
CA PHE A 121 -1.94 15.52 27.18
C PHE A 121 -1.97 16.68 28.16
N ASN A 122 -1.33 17.80 27.82
CA ASN A 122 -1.38 19.03 28.63
C ASN A 122 -2.79 19.62 28.61
N GLY A 123 -3.58 19.30 29.63
CA GLY A 123 -4.89 19.88 29.89
C GLY A 123 -5.13 20.00 31.40
N LYS A 124 -5.62 21.15 31.86
CA LYS A 124 -6.01 21.37 33.26
C LYS A 124 -7.38 20.74 33.53
N ALA A 125 -7.53 20.10 34.69
CA ALA A 125 -8.81 19.69 35.27
C ALA A 125 -8.97 20.39 36.61
N GLU A 126 -10.12 21.01 36.87
CA GLU A 126 -10.44 21.72 38.13
C GLU A 126 -11.84 21.32 38.60
N ALA A 127 -12.02 21.15 39.91
CA ALA A 127 -13.33 21.04 40.54
C ALA A 127 -13.93 22.43 40.78
N ALA A 128 -15.26 22.55 40.80
CA ALA A 128 -15.97 23.84 40.91
C ALA A 128 -15.74 24.60 42.24
N ASP A 129 -15.12 23.98 43.25
CA ASP A 129 -14.80 24.58 44.55
C ASP A 129 -13.32 25.01 44.68
N GLY A 130 -12.52 24.87 43.62
CA GLY A 130 -11.12 25.24 43.61
C GLY A 130 -10.18 24.29 44.35
N THR A 131 -10.65 23.11 44.79
CA THR A 131 -9.76 22.11 45.40
C THR A 131 -9.00 21.29 44.35
N PRO A 132 -7.69 21.00 44.54
CA PRO A 132 -6.95 20.18 43.58
C PRO A 132 -7.42 18.72 43.66
N THR A 133 -7.97 18.19 42.56
CA THR A 133 -8.31 16.75 42.45
C THR A 133 -7.23 15.97 41.70
N LEU A 134 -7.06 14.71 42.15
CA LEU A 134 -6.27 13.59 41.61
C LEU A 134 -5.19 13.91 40.55
N GLN A 135 -3.92 13.97 40.97
CA GLN A 135 -2.77 13.95 40.06
C GLN A 135 -2.76 12.67 39.19
N GLY A 136 -3.13 12.82 37.92
CA GLY A 136 -3.09 11.81 36.85
C GLY A 136 -3.22 12.47 35.47
N THR A 137 -2.91 11.74 34.39
CA THR A 137 -3.05 12.23 33.01
C THR A 137 -4.52 12.58 32.73
N GLN A 138 -4.81 13.51 31.81
CA GLN A 138 -6.20 13.92 31.52
C GLN A 138 -7.11 12.73 31.19
N LYS A 139 -6.62 11.75 30.43
CA LYS A 139 -7.34 10.49 30.13
C LYS A 139 -7.55 9.63 31.39
N GLY A 140 -6.52 9.48 32.23
CA GLY A 140 -6.63 8.76 33.49
C GLY A 140 -7.59 9.41 34.49
N ALA A 141 -7.63 10.75 34.54
CA ALA A 141 -8.57 11.51 35.36
C ALA A 141 -10.01 11.36 34.85
N VAL A 142 -10.21 11.37 33.52
CA VAL A 142 -11.53 11.16 32.91
C VAL A 142 -12.02 9.73 33.12
N ALA A 143 -11.15 8.74 32.95
CA ALA A 143 -11.45 7.34 33.25
C ALA A 143 -11.83 7.13 34.73
N ALA A 144 -11.21 7.87 35.65
CA ALA A 144 -11.53 7.81 37.09
C ALA A 144 -12.83 8.56 37.44
N GLY A 145 -13.05 9.76 36.88
CA GLY A 145 -14.23 10.58 37.14
C GLY A 145 -15.49 10.06 36.44
N CYS A 146 -15.36 9.40 35.30
CA CYS A 146 -16.44 8.86 34.47
C CYS A 146 -16.42 7.33 34.37
N VAL A 147 -16.13 6.64 35.47
CA VAL A 147 -15.90 5.18 35.51
C VAL A 147 -17.01 4.34 34.87
N LYS A 148 -18.28 4.74 35.04
CA LYS A 148 -19.45 4.03 34.49
C LYS A 148 -19.64 4.35 33.02
N SER A 149 -19.62 5.64 32.68
CA SER A 149 -19.75 6.11 31.30
C SER A 149 -18.60 5.68 30.40
N CYS A 150 -17.43 5.40 30.99
CA CYS A 150 -16.27 4.82 30.31
C CYS A 150 -16.36 3.31 30.11
N GLY A 151 -17.39 2.64 30.64
CA GLY A 151 -17.56 1.19 30.52
C GLY A 151 -16.55 0.39 31.34
N LEU A 152 -15.95 1.00 32.37
CA LEU A 152 -14.94 0.37 33.24
C LEU A 152 -15.56 -0.36 34.44
N CYS A 153 -16.89 -0.44 34.48
CA CYS A 153 -17.65 -1.24 35.44
C CYS A 153 -17.88 -2.65 34.89
N SER A 154 -17.21 -3.66 35.44
CA SER A 154 -17.51 -5.07 35.14
C SER A 154 -18.82 -5.47 35.83
N VAL A 155 -19.86 -5.81 35.07
CA VAL A 155 -21.04 -6.50 35.62
C VAL A 155 -20.71 -7.99 35.64
N SER A 156 -20.77 -8.61 36.81
CA SER A 156 -20.47 -10.03 37.00
C SER A 156 -21.50 -10.91 36.27
N THR A 157 -21.13 -11.46 35.11
CA THR A 157 -21.73 -12.72 34.63
C THR A 157 -20.90 -13.89 35.15
N PRO A 158 -21.53 -14.98 35.66
CA PRO A 158 -20.80 -16.13 36.17
C PRO A 158 -19.98 -16.79 35.06
N VAL A 159 -18.66 -16.85 35.25
CA VAL A 159 -17.73 -17.53 34.34
C VAL A 159 -17.83 -19.03 34.57
N GLN A 160 -18.33 -19.77 33.58
CA GLN A 160 -18.04 -21.20 33.46
C GLN A 160 -16.55 -21.38 33.15
N SER A 161 -15.94 -22.37 33.80
CA SER A 161 -14.52 -22.74 33.68
C SER A 161 -14.04 -22.80 32.23
N PRO A 162 -12.78 -22.41 31.95
CA PRO A 162 -12.24 -22.45 30.60
C PRO A 162 -12.05 -23.90 30.17
N VAL A 163 -12.92 -24.37 29.28
CA VAL A 163 -12.56 -25.44 28.36
C VAL A 163 -11.43 -24.87 27.51
N ALA A 164 -10.32 -25.61 27.42
CA ALA A 164 -9.17 -25.25 26.60
C ALA A 164 -9.64 -24.73 25.24
N SER A 165 -9.33 -23.47 24.94
CA SER A 165 -9.55 -22.92 23.60
C SER A 165 -8.84 -23.84 22.62
N PRO A 166 -9.53 -24.33 21.57
CA PRO A 166 -8.85 -25.01 20.49
C PRO A 166 -7.79 -24.04 19.97
N THR A 167 -6.56 -24.53 19.84
CA THR A 167 -5.51 -23.89 19.05
C THR A 167 -6.17 -23.33 17.79
N PRO A 168 -6.03 -22.03 17.46
CA PRO A 168 -6.45 -21.56 16.15
C PRO A 168 -5.84 -22.53 15.14
N PRO A 169 -6.61 -23.12 14.23
CA PRO A 169 -6.01 -23.97 13.22
C PRO A 169 -4.92 -23.12 12.57
N THR A 170 -3.68 -23.63 12.60
CA THR A 170 -2.63 -23.13 11.72
C THR A 170 -3.30 -22.99 10.35
N PRO A 171 -3.42 -21.79 9.77
CA PRO A 171 -4.00 -21.68 8.45
C PRO A 171 -2.97 -22.32 7.51
N THR A 172 -3.10 -23.63 7.29
CA THR A 172 -2.61 -24.21 6.06
C THR A 172 -3.33 -23.42 4.98
N PRO A 173 -2.62 -22.68 4.10
CA PRO A 173 -3.27 -21.91 3.05
C PRO A 173 -4.20 -22.89 2.31
N PRO A 174 -5.49 -22.57 2.17
CA PRO A 174 -6.45 -23.46 1.54
C PRO A 174 -5.89 -23.91 0.19
N ASN A 175 -6.03 -25.20 -0.13
CA ASN A 175 -5.90 -25.72 -1.50
C ASN A 175 -7.06 -25.21 -2.39
N ASP A 176 -7.46 -23.94 -2.23
CA ASP A 176 -8.46 -23.25 -3.04
C ASP A 176 -7.77 -22.71 -4.30
N GLY A 177 -6.97 -23.56 -4.96
CA GLY A 177 -6.17 -23.17 -6.11
C GLY A 177 -7.08 -22.64 -7.21
N LEU A 178 -7.28 -21.32 -7.25
CA LEU A 178 -8.03 -20.62 -8.30
C LEU A 178 -7.37 -20.82 -9.66
N TYR A 179 -6.09 -21.19 -9.65
CA TYR A 179 -5.31 -21.49 -10.82
C TYR A 179 -4.47 -22.74 -10.60
N SER A 180 -4.16 -23.44 -11.68
CA SER A 180 -3.04 -24.37 -11.75
C SER A 180 -2.00 -23.86 -12.73
N VAL A 181 -0.72 -24.05 -12.42
CA VAL A 181 0.40 -23.63 -13.27
C VAL A 181 1.34 -24.80 -13.46
N LYS A 182 1.72 -25.06 -14.72
CA LYS A 182 2.80 -25.97 -15.11
C LYS A 182 3.78 -25.19 -15.96
N ALA A 183 5.06 -25.50 -15.81
CA ALA A 183 6.11 -24.86 -16.59
C ALA A 183 7.18 -25.86 -17.02
N CYS A 184 7.85 -25.57 -18.13
CA CYS A 184 9.03 -26.28 -18.57
C CYS A 184 9.98 -25.35 -19.33
N ILE A 185 11.28 -25.67 -19.35
CA ILE A 185 12.32 -24.92 -20.06
C ILE A 185 12.50 -25.47 -21.48
N ALA A 186 12.41 -24.60 -22.47
CA ALA A 186 12.71 -24.84 -23.88
C ALA A 186 13.92 -24.02 -24.34
N ASP A 187 14.52 -24.39 -25.47
CA ASP A 187 15.66 -23.63 -26.04
C ASP A 187 15.21 -22.42 -26.84
N SER A 188 13.98 -22.44 -27.38
CA SER A 188 13.41 -21.36 -28.18
C SER A 188 11.88 -21.37 -28.17
N VAL A 189 11.28 -20.24 -28.53
CA VAL A 189 9.83 -20.11 -28.74
C VAL A 189 9.41 -21.07 -29.87
N GLY A 190 8.28 -21.77 -29.68
CA GLY A 190 7.71 -22.69 -30.68
C GLY A 190 8.24 -24.13 -30.63
N GLN A 191 9.26 -24.42 -29.81
CA GLN A 191 9.78 -25.79 -29.67
C GLN A 191 8.81 -26.71 -28.91
N ALA A 192 8.61 -27.92 -29.42
CA ALA A 192 7.65 -28.89 -28.86
C ALA A 192 8.19 -29.67 -27.63
N SER A 193 9.50 -29.79 -27.49
CA SER A 193 10.15 -30.46 -26.36
C SER A 193 10.68 -29.45 -25.34
N CYS A 194 10.50 -29.77 -24.06
CA CYS A 194 10.97 -28.94 -22.96
C CYS A 194 11.23 -29.80 -21.71
N THR A 195 12.04 -29.28 -20.79
CA THR A 195 12.36 -29.92 -19.51
C THR A 195 11.42 -29.40 -18.43
N PRO A 196 10.57 -30.24 -17.80
CA PRO A 196 9.66 -29.80 -16.76
C PRO A 196 10.36 -29.08 -15.60
N VAL A 197 9.75 -27.99 -15.13
CA VAL A 197 10.17 -27.23 -13.94
C VAL A 197 9.16 -27.51 -12.84
N ALA A 198 9.66 -27.76 -11.63
CA ALA A 198 8.80 -27.89 -10.47
C ALA A 198 8.11 -26.55 -10.14
N VAL A 199 6.79 -26.58 -10.01
CA VAL A 199 5.97 -25.46 -9.57
C VAL A 199 5.30 -25.86 -8.26
N ASP A 200 6.00 -25.63 -7.16
CA ASP A 200 5.67 -26.12 -5.81
C ASP A 200 5.30 -25.00 -4.83
N ASP A 201 5.42 -23.75 -5.25
CA ASP A 201 5.28 -22.56 -4.41
C ASP A 201 4.15 -21.62 -4.86
N ILE A 202 3.09 -22.15 -5.47
CA ILE A 202 1.90 -21.36 -5.78
C ILE A 202 1.28 -20.82 -4.49
N ARG A 203 1.10 -19.50 -4.42
CA ARG A 203 0.52 -18.81 -3.26
C ARG A 203 -0.76 -18.10 -3.66
N TYR A 204 -1.74 -18.11 -2.77
CA TYR A 204 -3.01 -17.41 -2.94
C TYR A 204 -3.19 -16.43 -1.79
N MET A 205 -3.52 -15.18 -2.14
CA MET A 205 -3.72 -14.10 -1.19
C MET A 205 -4.98 -13.32 -1.56
N LYS A 206 -5.74 -12.89 -0.56
CA LYS A 206 -6.89 -12.00 -0.74
C LYS A 206 -6.89 -10.96 0.37
N GLN A 207 -7.50 -9.79 0.12
CA GLN A 207 -7.60 -8.74 1.12
C GLN A 207 -8.11 -9.29 2.46
N PRO A 208 -7.29 -9.30 3.52
CA PRO A 208 -7.64 -9.91 4.79
C PRO A 208 -8.29 -8.92 5.75
N ALA A 209 -8.25 -7.63 5.44
CA ALA A 209 -8.78 -6.57 6.30
C ALA A 209 -10.28 -6.77 6.63
N ALA A 210 -10.76 -6.19 7.73
CA ALA A 210 -12.20 -6.15 8.09
C ALA A 210 -12.98 -5.02 7.37
N ASP A 211 -14.30 -5.17 7.21
CA ASP A 211 -15.18 -4.25 6.43
C ASP A 211 -15.13 -2.77 6.83
N SER A 212 -14.61 -2.45 8.01
CA SER A 212 -14.57 -1.10 8.59
C SER A 212 -13.39 -0.22 8.17
N CYS A 213 -12.49 -0.67 7.30
CA CYS A 213 -11.32 0.13 6.89
C CYS A 213 -11.66 1.23 5.89
N GLU A 214 -10.99 2.39 6.02
CA GLU A 214 -11.11 3.48 5.05
C GLU A 214 -10.75 2.97 3.65
N GLU A 215 -11.64 3.28 2.69
CA GLU A 215 -11.48 3.09 1.25
C GLU A 215 -11.01 1.69 0.82
N ARG A 216 -11.90 0.70 0.92
CA ARG A 216 -11.81 -0.62 0.24
C ARG A 216 -11.96 -0.57 -1.27
N GLU A 217 -12.19 0.61 -1.81
CA GLU A 217 -12.49 0.78 -3.21
C GLU A 217 -11.27 0.31 -4.01
N GLY A 218 -11.36 -0.81 -4.73
CA GLY A 218 -10.20 -1.36 -5.44
C GLY A 218 -9.68 -2.71 -4.99
N GLN A 219 -9.99 -3.16 -3.77
CA GLN A 219 -9.10 -4.10 -3.07
C GLN A 219 -9.68 -5.53 -2.94
N LYS A 220 -10.88 -5.81 -3.48
CA LYS A 220 -11.61 -7.06 -3.22
C LYS A 220 -11.11 -8.28 -3.99
N GLY A 221 -10.39 -8.07 -5.09
CA GLY A 221 -9.78 -9.15 -5.89
C GLY A 221 -8.68 -9.89 -5.14
N SER A 222 -8.55 -11.19 -5.39
CA SER A 222 -7.41 -11.99 -4.92
C SER A 222 -6.20 -11.85 -5.85
N VAL A 223 -5.02 -12.23 -5.35
CA VAL A 223 -3.83 -12.45 -6.15
C VAL A 223 -3.29 -13.85 -5.85
N THR A 224 -3.26 -14.68 -6.87
CA THR A 224 -2.44 -15.89 -6.91
C THR A 224 -1.10 -15.56 -7.56
N TYR A 225 0.01 -16.01 -6.99
CA TYR A 225 1.33 -15.81 -7.58
C TYR A 225 2.22 -17.05 -7.48
N VAL A 226 3.22 -17.09 -8.35
CA VAL A 226 4.25 -18.14 -8.38
C VAL A 226 5.58 -17.55 -8.80
N ASP A 227 6.68 -17.99 -8.17
CA ASP A 227 8.04 -17.65 -8.59
C ASP A 227 8.59 -18.75 -9.52
N LEU A 228 8.85 -18.38 -10.77
CA LEU A 228 9.49 -19.22 -11.78
C LEU A 228 10.93 -18.75 -11.99
N VAL A 229 11.80 -19.67 -12.38
CA VAL A 229 13.21 -19.37 -12.71
C VAL A 229 13.43 -19.61 -14.18
N LEU A 230 13.97 -18.60 -14.87
CA LEU A 230 14.35 -18.67 -16.27
C LEU A 230 15.88 -18.63 -16.40
N PRO A 231 16.53 -19.73 -16.83
CA PRO A 231 17.95 -19.71 -17.16
C PRO A 231 18.25 -18.78 -18.33
N GLN A 232 19.43 -18.17 -18.32
CA GLN A 232 19.83 -17.24 -19.38
C GLN A 232 19.81 -17.89 -20.76
N GLY A 233 19.20 -17.21 -21.75
CA GLY A 233 19.12 -17.69 -23.13
C GLY A 233 18.15 -18.86 -23.34
N LYS A 234 17.26 -19.13 -22.38
CA LYS A 234 16.18 -20.11 -22.50
C LYS A 234 14.81 -19.43 -22.59
N VAL A 235 13.78 -20.25 -22.79
CA VAL A 235 12.38 -19.83 -22.82
C VAL A 235 11.58 -20.72 -21.86
N LEU A 236 10.62 -20.14 -21.14
CA LEU A 236 9.62 -20.89 -20.38
C LEU A 236 8.40 -21.18 -21.27
N TYR A 237 8.03 -22.44 -21.41
CA TYR A 237 6.69 -22.82 -21.87
C TYR A 237 5.81 -23.03 -20.64
N VAL A 238 4.73 -22.26 -20.56
CA VAL A 238 3.83 -22.22 -19.41
C VAL A 238 2.47 -22.74 -19.83
N GLN A 239 1.84 -23.55 -18.98
CA GLN A 239 0.44 -23.93 -19.09
C GLN A 239 -0.27 -23.47 -17.82
N VAL A 240 -1.40 -22.80 -17.99
CA VAL A 240 -2.22 -22.30 -16.90
C VAL A 240 -3.65 -22.78 -17.08
N SER A 241 -4.31 -23.12 -15.99
CA SER A 241 -5.76 -23.35 -15.97
C SER A 241 -6.38 -22.45 -14.92
N THR A 242 -7.53 -21.85 -15.22
CA THR A 242 -8.35 -21.09 -14.27
C THR A 242 -9.53 -21.92 -13.80
N PHE A 243 -9.83 -21.82 -12.51
CA PHE A 243 -11.03 -22.37 -11.87
C PHE A 243 -11.91 -21.24 -11.31
N VAL A 244 -11.56 -19.98 -11.58
CA VAL A 244 -12.34 -18.82 -11.16
C VAL A 244 -13.63 -18.75 -11.97
N GLN A 245 -14.76 -18.72 -11.29
CA GLN A 245 -16.06 -18.63 -11.95
C GLN A 245 -16.16 -17.37 -12.82
N GLY A 246 -16.47 -17.55 -14.10
CA GLY A 246 -16.67 -16.46 -15.06
C GLY A 246 -15.38 -15.95 -15.72
N GLN A 247 -14.20 -16.43 -15.32
CA GLN A 247 -12.97 -16.16 -16.06
C GLN A 247 -12.73 -17.23 -17.12
N SER A 248 -12.56 -16.79 -18.37
CA SER A 248 -12.18 -17.66 -19.49
C SER A 248 -11.48 -16.84 -20.58
N GLY A 249 -10.72 -17.53 -21.43
CA GLY A 249 -10.01 -16.99 -22.58
C GLY A 249 -10.92 -16.78 -23.80
N ALA A 250 -12.21 -17.10 -23.68
CA ALA A 250 -13.15 -17.04 -24.80
C ALA A 250 -13.33 -15.62 -25.34
N ARG A 251 -13.19 -14.62 -24.46
CA ARG A 251 -13.35 -13.19 -24.75
C ARG A 251 -12.05 -12.39 -24.62
N GLY A 252 -10.93 -13.10 -24.62
CA GLY A 252 -9.59 -12.52 -24.58
C GLY A 252 -8.70 -13.26 -23.60
N PHE A 253 -7.42 -13.37 -23.95
CA PHE A 253 -6.41 -13.96 -23.08
C PHE A 253 -5.15 -13.10 -23.15
N PHE A 254 -4.78 -12.51 -22.01
CA PHE A 254 -3.67 -11.56 -21.95
C PHE A 254 -2.57 -12.08 -21.04
N VAL A 255 -1.33 -11.80 -21.44
CA VAL A 255 -0.16 -11.93 -20.57
C VAL A 255 0.54 -10.60 -20.57
N ARG A 256 0.39 -9.83 -19.50
CA ARG A 256 0.87 -8.45 -19.40
C ARG A 256 2.19 -8.38 -18.64
N PRO A 257 3.16 -7.50 -18.98
CA PRO A 257 3.08 -6.49 -20.01
C PRO A 257 3.02 -7.05 -21.42
N SER A 258 1.97 -6.71 -22.17
CA SER A 258 1.73 -7.22 -23.52
C SER A 258 2.83 -6.82 -24.49
N ARG A 259 3.51 -5.71 -24.21
CA ARG A 259 4.66 -5.24 -24.98
C ARG A 259 5.86 -6.15 -24.91
N LYS A 260 6.03 -6.90 -23.82
CA LYS A 260 7.07 -7.91 -23.70
C LYS A 260 6.64 -9.22 -24.37
N THR A 261 5.35 -9.56 -24.31
CA THR A 261 4.86 -10.91 -24.61
C THR A 261 4.31 -11.08 -26.02
N ARG A 262 3.85 -10.00 -26.66
CA ARG A 262 3.21 -10.06 -27.99
C ARG A 262 4.07 -10.75 -29.05
N ASN A 263 5.39 -10.66 -28.97
CA ASN A 263 6.28 -11.24 -29.96
C ASN A 263 6.67 -12.71 -29.68
N TRP A 264 6.08 -13.35 -28.66
CA TRP A 264 6.38 -14.73 -28.28
C TRP A 264 5.36 -15.75 -28.84
N GLY A 265 4.58 -15.33 -29.84
CA GLY A 265 3.56 -16.14 -30.50
C GLY A 265 2.19 -16.06 -29.80
N LEU A 266 1.25 -16.86 -30.31
CA LEU A 266 -0.11 -16.94 -29.75
C LEU A 266 -0.17 -17.95 -28.60
N ALA A 267 -1.12 -17.72 -27.70
CA ALA A 267 -1.53 -18.69 -26.72
C ALA A 267 -2.40 -19.76 -27.37
N LYS A 268 -2.25 -21.01 -26.93
CA LYS A 268 -3.17 -22.11 -27.29
C LYS A 268 -4.20 -22.26 -26.19
N LEU A 269 -5.45 -21.98 -26.51
CA LEU A 269 -6.57 -22.17 -25.59
C LEU A 269 -7.11 -23.61 -25.67
N ALA A 270 -7.53 -24.15 -24.54
CA ALA A 270 -8.09 -25.50 -24.43
C ALA A 270 -9.17 -25.57 -23.34
N ASN A 271 -9.86 -26.72 -23.26
CA ASN A 271 -10.84 -27.03 -22.22
C ASN A 271 -11.95 -25.97 -22.05
N GLY A 272 -12.54 -25.53 -23.16
CA GLY A 272 -13.55 -24.48 -23.13
C GLY A 272 -12.97 -23.11 -22.80
N ASP A 273 -11.73 -22.85 -23.25
CA ASP A 273 -10.96 -21.64 -23.04
C ASP A 273 -10.61 -21.35 -21.56
N THR A 274 -10.70 -22.32 -20.66
CA THR A 274 -10.25 -22.18 -19.25
C THR A 274 -8.82 -22.69 -19.03
N GLU A 275 -8.18 -23.21 -20.06
CA GLU A 275 -6.76 -23.55 -20.08
C GLU A 275 -6.07 -22.80 -21.21
N ALA A 276 -4.85 -22.32 -20.95
CA ALA A 276 -4.02 -21.64 -21.93
C ALA A 276 -2.57 -22.11 -21.82
N SER A 277 -1.88 -22.24 -22.95
CA SER A 277 -0.43 -22.41 -22.98
C SER A 277 0.28 -21.41 -23.88
N PHE A 278 1.42 -20.90 -23.43
CA PHE A 278 2.15 -19.81 -24.07
C PHE A 278 3.63 -19.83 -23.68
N PHE A 279 4.44 -18.99 -24.34
CA PHE A 279 5.87 -18.87 -24.06
C PHE A 279 6.18 -17.56 -23.32
N LEU A 280 7.21 -17.60 -22.45
CA LEU A 280 7.85 -16.44 -21.83
C LEU A 280 9.34 -16.52 -22.14
N ALA A 281 9.84 -15.63 -23.01
CA ALA A 281 11.22 -15.67 -23.50
C ALA A 281 12.17 -14.72 -22.76
N ASP A 282 11.68 -14.03 -21.72
CA ASP A 282 12.49 -13.15 -20.90
C ASP A 282 12.04 -13.21 -19.43
N THR A 283 12.94 -12.78 -18.55
CA THR A 283 12.63 -12.50 -17.15
C THR A 283 11.69 -11.30 -17.05
N GLY A 284 10.88 -11.27 -16.00
CA GLY A 284 9.91 -10.20 -15.80
C GLY A 284 8.79 -10.59 -14.85
N GLN A 285 7.90 -9.64 -14.67
CA GLN A 285 6.78 -9.76 -13.73
C GLN A 285 5.49 -9.68 -14.55
N PHE A 286 4.80 -10.81 -14.68
CA PHE A 286 3.72 -10.96 -15.64
C PHE A 286 2.37 -11.21 -14.97
N SER A 287 1.32 -10.52 -15.42
CA SER A 287 -0.06 -10.88 -15.10
C SER A 287 -0.64 -11.77 -16.20
N VAL A 288 -1.35 -12.83 -15.81
CA VAL A 288 -2.02 -13.75 -16.73
C VAL A 288 -3.51 -13.64 -16.51
N GLU A 289 -4.23 -13.27 -17.57
CA GLU A 289 -5.61 -12.80 -17.48
C GLU A 289 -6.52 -13.59 -18.42
N PHE A 290 -7.46 -14.33 -17.83
CA PHE A 290 -8.60 -14.94 -18.50
C PHE A 290 -9.77 -13.95 -18.46
N ALA A 291 -9.66 -12.88 -19.23
CA ALA A 291 -10.54 -11.72 -19.12
C ALA A 291 -10.74 -11.04 -20.48
N GLN A 292 -11.88 -10.35 -20.61
CA GLN A 292 -12.12 -9.40 -21.70
C GLN A 292 -11.60 -8.01 -21.33
N ASP A 293 -11.12 -7.23 -22.31
CA ASP A 293 -10.58 -5.87 -22.08
C ASP A 293 -11.59 -4.91 -21.43
N SER A 294 -12.88 -5.05 -21.76
CA SER A 294 -13.94 -4.18 -21.23
C SER A 294 -14.10 -4.29 -19.71
N LEU A 295 -13.63 -5.39 -19.11
CA LEU A 295 -13.59 -5.60 -17.67
C LEU A 295 -12.88 -4.46 -16.94
N TRP A 296 -11.77 -3.97 -17.52
CA TRP A 296 -10.91 -2.95 -16.92
C TRP A 296 -11.50 -1.54 -16.97
N ARG A 297 -12.67 -1.35 -17.62
CA ARG A 297 -13.46 -0.10 -17.60
C ARG A 297 -14.67 -0.20 -16.66
N ASN A 298 -14.89 -1.36 -16.06
CA ASN A 298 -15.95 -1.60 -15.10
C ASN A 298 -15.37 -1.66 -13.70
N LYS A 299 -15.70 -0.65 -12.87
CA LYS A 299 -15.20 -0.53 -11.50
C LYS A 299 -15.43 -1.80 -10.69
N ASN A 300 -16.63 -2.37 -10.74
CA ASN A 300 -16.94 -3.54 -9.93
C ASN A 300 -16.10 -4.74 -10.37
N GLN A 301 -16.01 -5.00 -11.68
CA GLN A 301 -15.30 -6.17 -12.18
C GLN A 301 -13.77 -6.02 -12.01
N ALA A 302 -13.20 -4.87 -12.35
CA ALA A 302 -11.76 -4.60 -12.20
C ALA A 302 -11.27 -4.73 -10.76
N THR A 303 -12.09 -4.28 -9.80
CA THR A 303 -11.71 -4.26 -8.37
C THR A 303 -12.01 -5.55 -7.63
N THR A 304 -12.74 -6.48 -8.25
CA THR A 304 -13.00 -7.85 -7.74
C THR A 304 -12.31 -8.92 -8.55
N PHE A 305 -11.44 -8.55 -9.50
CA PHE A 305 -10.76 -9.52 -10.36
C PHE A 305 -9.78 -10.36 -9.53
N ASP A 306 -9.92 -11.68 -9.60
CA ASP A 306 -8.94 -12.61 -9.07
C ASP A 306 -7.80 -12.73 -10.09
N ALA A 307 -6.58 -12.37 -9.70
CA ALA A 307 -5.44 -12.29 -10.61
C ALA A 307 -4.50 -13.48 -10.46
N LEU A 308 -3.84 -13.87 -11.55
CA LEU A 308 -2.66 -14.74 -11.54
C LEU A 308 -1.43 -13.92 -11.93
N MET A 309 -0.38 -13.98 -11.11
CA MET A 309 0.92 -13.37 -11.36
C MET A 309 2.00 -14.45 -11.52
N LEU A 310 2.78 -14.35 -12.59
CA LEU A 310 3.98 -15.16 -12.82
C LEU A 310 5.21 -14.27 -12.63
N PHE A 311 5.97 -14.51 -11.56
CA PHE A 311 7.23 -13.82 -11.32
C PHE A 311 8.37 -14.65 -11.91
N VAL A 312 8.80 -14.29 -13.12
CA VAL A 312 9.85 -15.00 -13.85
C VAL A 312 11.19 -14.34 -13.54
N ASN A 313 11.94 -14.97 -12.66
CA ASN A 313 13.18 -14.43 -12.13
C ASN A 313 14.40 -15.13 -12.76
N PRO A 314 15.59 -14.49 -12.75
CA PRO A 314 16.82 -15.14 -13.16
C PRO A 314 17.22 -16.23 -12.17
N GLU A 315 18.17 -17.08 -12.57
CA GLU A 315 18.82 -17.99 -11.63
C GLU A 315 19.52 -17.21 -10.51
N ILE A 316 19.38 -17.71 -9.27
CA ILE A 316 19.99 -17.12 -8.09
C ILE A 316 20.84 -18.15 -7.36
N THR A 317 22.08 -17.80 -7.06
CA THR A 317 22.92 -18.58 -6.15
C THR A 317 22.85 -17.97 -4.76
N LEU A 318 22.35 -18.76 -3.80
CA LEU A 318 22.44 -18.46 -2.38
C LEU A 318 23.68 -19.15 -1.78
N PRO A 319 24.29 -18.62 -0.71
CA PRO A 319 25.36 -19.34 -0.02
C PRO A 319 24.89 -20.71 0.47
N ASN A 320 25.83 -21.64 0.64
CA ASN A 320 25.50 -22.94 1.20
C ASN A 320 24.87 -22.76 2.59
N SER A 321 23.64 -23.22 2.74
CA SER A 321 22.87 -23.00 3.96
C SER A 321 23.51 -23.58 5.23
N SER A 322 24.40 -24.58 5.13
CA SER A 322 25.16 -25.09 6.28
C SER A 322 26.17 -24.08 6.86
N SER A 323 26.52 -23.05 6.09
CA SER A 323 27.37 -21.93 6.53
C SER A 323 26.57 -20.74 7.08
N LEU A 324 25.24 -20.80 7.03
CA LEU A 324 24.32 -19.73 7.44
C LEU A 324 23.69 -20.05 8.80
N ILE A 325 23.36 -19.00 9.55
CA ILE A 325 22.62 -19.13 10.80
C ILE A 325 21.13 -19.28 10.45
N GLU A 326 20.58 -20.46 10.66
CA GLU A 326 19.14 -20.68 10.50
C GLU A 326 18.36 -19.86 11.54
N ILE A 327 17.37 -19.10 11.09
CA ILE A 327 16.48 -18.37 11.98
C ILE A 327 15.48 -19.36 12.58
N SER A 328 15.26 -19.28 13.89
CA SER A 328 14.28 -20.12 14.57
C SER A 328 12.85 -19.72 14.17
N SER A 329 12.03 -20.69 13.79
CA SER A 329 10.58 -20.50 13.59
C SER A 329 9.81 -20.29 14.90
N THR A 330 10.48 -20.38 16.04
CA THR A 330 9.90 -20.10 17.35
C THR A 330 10.78 -19.10 18.10
N SER A 331 10.15 -18.06 18.65
CA SER A 331 10.80 -17.11 19.55
C SER A 331 9.75 -16.52 20.49
N SER A 332 10.12 -16.31 21.74
CA SER A 332 9.32 -15.55 22.70
C SER A 332 9.65 -14.06 22.69
N ARG A 333 10.67 -13.63 21.94
CA ARG A 333 11.09 -12.23 21.85
C ARG A 333 10.25 -11.47 20.82
N VAL A 334 9.94 -10.22 21.11
CA VAL A 334 9.22 -9.34 20.18
C VAL A 334 10.08 -9.00 18.97
N PHE A 335 11.40 -8.88 19.16
CA PHE A 335 12.37 -8.66 18.09
C PHE A 335 13.61 -9.56 18.22
N GLU A 336 14.33 -9.74 17.11
CA GLU A 336 15.64 -10.37 17.06
C GLU A 336 16.70 -9.40 16.55
N ASN A 337 17.77 -9.22 17.32
CA ASN A 337 18.96 -8.51 16.88
C ASN A 337 19.87 -9.46 16.10
N LEU A 338 20.04 -9.21 14.80
CA LEU A 338 20.84 -10.07 13.93
C LEU A 338 22.35 -9.84 14.07
N GLY A 339 22.79 -8.78 14.78
CA GLY A 339 24.21 -8.47 14.97
C GLY A 339 24.99 -8.19 13.67
N PRO A 340 26.18 -7.57 13.77
CA PRO A 340 27.01 -7.26 12.61
C PRO A 340 27.77 -8.48 12.09
N ASN A 341 28.14 -8.46 10.81
CA ASN A 341 28.98 -9.46 10.14
C ASN A 341 28.44 -10.91 10.21
N LYS A 342 27.12 -11.06 10.16
CA LYS A 342 26.45 -12.37 10.24
C LYS A 342 25.54 -12.59 9.06
N SER A 343 25.40 -13.87 8.69
CA SER A 343 24.55 -14.29 7.58
C SER A 343 23.50 -15.27 8.08
N TYR A 344 22.25 -15.02 7.71
CA TYR A 344 21.07 -15.74 8.20
C TYR A 344 20.29 -16.36 7.05
N VAL A 345 19.52 -17.41 7.34
CA VAL A 345 18.65 -18.05 6.34
C VAL A 345 17.26 -18.36 6.90
N PHE A 346 16.24 -18.03 6.12
CA PHE A 346 14.90 -18.57 6.21
C PHE A 346 14.77 -19.73 5.21
N LYS A 347 14.41 -20.91 5.72
CA LYS A 347 14.38 -22.17 4.99
C LYS A 347 13.11 -22.34 4.15
N ALA A 348 13.28 -23.01 3.01
CA ALA A 348 12.17 -23.38 2.13
C ALA A 348 11.15 -24.26 2.87
N GLY A 349 9.87 -24.11 2.54
CA GLY A 349 8.79 -24.92 3.10
C GLY A 349 8.41 -24.59 4.55
N ILE A 350 9.10 -23.64 5.20
CA ILE A 350 8.76 -23.19 6.56
C ILE A 350 7.93 -21.91 6.50
N THR A 351 6.83 -21.90 7.25
CA THR A 351 6.09 -20.68 7.58
C THR A 351 6.58 -20.19 8.94
N TYR A 352 7.24 -19.04 8.94
CA TYR A 352 7.73 -18.37 10.13
C TYR A 352 6.66 -17.39 10.62
N ASP A 353 5.98 -17.78 11.70
CA ASP A 353 4.91 -17.00 12.30
C ASP A 353 5.00 -17.05 13.82
N TRP A 354 5.18 -15.89 14.45
CA TRP A 354 5.33 -15.74 15.89
C TRP A 354 4.04 -15.29 16.60
N GLY A 355 2.93 -15.16 15.87
CA GLY A 355 1.63 -14.75 16.43
C GLY A 355 1.54 -13.27 16.83
N ARG A 356 2.49 -12.44 16.38
CA ARG A 356 2.61 -11.00 16.69
C ARG A 356 3.48 -10.29 15.66
N ASP A 357 3.52 -8.95 15.71
CA ASP A 357 4.50 -8.16 14.93
C ASP A 357 5.92 -8.52 15.38
N HIS A 358 6.61 -9.32 14.56
CA HIS A 358 7.97 -9.76 14.83
C HIS A 358 8.95 -8.94 14.01
N VAL A 359 10.00 -8.44 14.66
CA VAL A 359 10.93 -7.51 14.02
C VAL A 359 12.36 -8.04 14.01
N PHE A 360 12.98 -8.05 12.85
CA PHE A 360 14.41 -8.33 12.70
C PHE A 360 15.19 -7.04 12.54
N LYS A 361 16.14 -6.82 13.45
CA LYS A 361 17.05 -5.66 13.43
C LYS A 361 18.37 -6.03 12.75
N VAL A 362 18.67 -5.40 11.63
CA VAL A 362 19.93 -5.56 10.88
C VAL A 362 21.02 -4.59 11.36
N HIS A 363 22.27 -4.97 11.16
CA HIS A 363 23.47 -4.20 11.48
C HIS A 363 24.42 -4.15 10.27
N ASP A 364 25.59 -3.53 10.43
CA ASP A 364 26.64 -3.55 9.41
C ASP A 364 27.01 -4.96 8.97
N ASN A 365 27.08 -5.16 7.65
CA ASN A 365 27.43 -6.41 6.99
C ASN A 365 26.49 -7.59 7.35
N THR A 366 25.27 -7.33 7.81
CA THR A 366 24.25 -8.37 7.99
C THR A 366 23.73 -8.84 6.63
N GLN A 367 23.64 -10.15 6.45
CA GLN A 367 23.07 -10.77 5.26
C GLN A 367 21.90 -11.68 5.67
N VAL A 368 20.77 -11.58 4.98
CA VAL A 368 19.57 -12.37 5.26
C VAL A 368 19.09 -13.00 3.96
N TYR A 369 19.03 -14.32 3.95
CA TYR A 369 18.67 -15.11 2.80
C TYR A 369 17.30 -15.75 2.96
N PHE A 370 16.51 -15.74 1.89
CA PHE A 370 15.18 -16.34 1.84
C PHE A 370 15.17 -17.43 0.79
N GLU A 371 15.23 -18.69 1.20
CA GLU A 371 15.09 -19.80 0.25
C GLU A 371 13.71 -19.76 -0.43
N LYS A 372 13.65 -20.22 -1.69
CA LYS A 372 12.40 -20.27 -2.46
C LYS A 372 11.33 -21.05 -1.67
N GLY A 373 10.15 -20.45 -1.50
CA GLY A 373 9.05 -21.05 -0.74
C GLY A 373 9.08 -20.79 0.78
N ALA A 374 10.10 -20.11 1.33
CA ALA A 374 10.03 -19.58 2.68
C ALA A 374 8.94 -18.50 2.79
N TYR A 375 8.16 -18.51 3.88
CA TYR A 375 7.12 -17.51 4.14
C TYR A 375 7.31 -16.94 5.54
N VAL A 376 7.57 -15.64 5.65
CA VAL A 376 7.99 -15.00 6.90
C VAL A 376 7.04 -13.89 7.28
N ARG A 377 6.36 -14.00 8.42
CA ARG A 377 5.53 -12.95 9.00
C ARG A 377 6.34 -12.06 9.94
N ALA A 378 6.97 -11.04 9.39
CA ALA A 378 7.86 -10.15 10.13
C ALA A 378 8.11 -8.84 9.37
N ARG A 379 8.82 -7.93 10.04
CA ARG A 379 9.45 -6.75 9.44
C ARG A 379 10.96 -6.83 9.56
N ILE A 380 11.66 -6.21 8.61
CA ILE A 380 13.12 -6.03 8.67
C ILE A 380 13.41 -4.53 8.74
N VAL A 381 14.09 -4.13 9.79
CA VAL A 381 14.47 -2.74 10.07
C VAL A 381 15.93 -2.67 10.47
N GLN A 382 16.58 -1.51 10.41
CA GLN A 382 17.89 -1.38 11.06
C GLN A 382 17.78 -1.22 12.58
N THR A 383 18.94 -1.14 13.24
CA THR A 383 19.04 -0.63 14.61
C THR A 383 18.81 0.90 14.71
N GLU A 384 18.91 1.49 15.90
CA GLU A 384 18.90 2.96 16.08
C GLU A 384 19.97 3.70 15.25
N LYS A 385 20.96 2.99 14.71
CA LYS A 385 22.03 3.54 13.87
C LYS A 385 21.89 3.12 12.42
N LYS A 386 22.31 4.01 11.52
CA LYS A 386 22.45 3.72 10.08
C LYS A 386 23.43 2.57 9.86
N VAL A 387 23.16 1.76 8.84
CA VAL A 387 23.91 0.51 8.57
C VAL A 387 24.65 0.52 7.23
N LYS A 388 25.59 -0.40 7.03
CA LYS A 388 26.35 -0.55 5.78
C LYS A 388 26.35 -1.99 5.30
N ASN A 389 26.34 -2.19 3.98
CA ASN A 389 26.53 -3.50 3.34
C ASN A 389 25.51 -4.56 3.76
N VAL A 390 24.23 -4.18 3.90
CA VAL A 390 23.17 -5.14 4.23
C VAL A 390 22.65 -5.80 2.97
N ILE A 391 22.48 -7.12 3.00
CA ILE A 391 21.94 -7.89 1.88
C ILE A 391 20.68 -8.62 2.33
N LEU A 392 19.56 -8.38 1.66
CA LEU A 392 18.34 -9.18 1.75
C LEU A 392 18.12 -9.87 0.40
N LYS A 393 18.21 -11.19 0.32
CA LYS A 393 18.27 -11.88 -0.99
C LYS A 393 17.54 -13.21 -0.99
N GLY A 394 16.72 -13.43 -2.01
CA GLY A 394 16.07 -14.73 -2.24
C GLY A 394 14.68 -14.61 -2.83
N TYR A 395 14.04 -15.75 -3.11
CA TYR A 395 12.67 -15.83 -3.67
C TYR A 395 11.66 -16.30 -2.61
N GLY A 396 11.83 -15.85 -1.37
CA GLY A 396 10.85 -16.05 -0.30
C GLY A 396 9.90 -14.87 -0.15
N THR A 397 8.88 -15.07 0.67
CA THR A 397 7.85 -14.07 0.98
C THR A 397 8.09 -13.45 2.36
N LEU A 398 8.02 -12.12 2.45
CA LEU A 398 8.01 -11.35 3.69
C LEU A 398 6.65 -10.64 3.82
N ASP A 399 5.91 -10.98 4.87
CA ASP A 399 4.51 -10.61 5.08
C ASP A 399 4.33 -9.80 6.36
N VAL A 400 3.81 -8.58 6.23
CA VAL A 400 3.38 -7.77 7.39
C VAL A 400 1.94 -8.13 7.71
N HIS A 401 1.77 -9.09 8.63
CA HIS A 401 0.46 -9.65 8.97
C HIS A 401 -0.17 -9.06 10.25
N TYR A 402 0.63 -8.50 11.16
CA TYR A 402 0.14 -8.08 12.48
C TYR A 402 0.12 -6.57 12.65
N ASP A 403 -0.77 -6.10 13.53
CA ASP A 403 -0.74 -4.73 14.01
C ASP A 403 0.60 -4.42 14.67
N LEU A 404 1.08 -3.20 14.44
CA LEU A 404 2.25 -2.69 15.14
C LEU A 404 1.95 -2.69 16.64
N GLU A 405 2.75 -3.44 17.40
CA GLU A 405 2.76 -3.27 18.84
C GLU A 405 3.43 -1.90 19.14
N PRO A 406 2.85 -1.05 20.02
CA PRO A 406 3.43 0.23 20.39
C PRO A 406 4.89 0.05 20.80
N ASP A 407 5.76 0.79 20.14
CA ASP A 407 7.16 0.42 20.06
C ASP A 407 7.86 0.50 21.42
N LEU A 408 8.52 -0.58 21.83
CA LEU A 408 9.40 -0.60 23.00
C LEU A 408 10.76 -0.02 22.58
N ILE A 409 10.83 1.30 22.39
CA ILE A 409 12.06 2.11 22.28
C ILE A 409 13.07 1.62 21.22
N GLY A 410 13.25 2.40 20.14
CA GLY A 410 14.38 2.30 19.21
C GLY A 410 14.28 1.22 18.12
N ILE A 411 13.08 0.94 17.58
CA ILE A 411 12.88 -0.13 16.57
C ILE A 411 12.56 0.41 15.18
N SER A 412 11.81 1.49 15.03
CA SER A 412 11.77 2.23 13.77
C SER A 412 11.06 3.54 14.05
N ASP A 413 11.81 4.62 13.97
CA ASP A 413 11.41 5.97 14.36
C ASP A 413 10.24 6.56 13.55
N ASP A 414 9.62 5.80 12.66
CA ASP A 414 8.51 6.28 11.83
C ASP A 414 7.14 5.69 12.19
N ALA A 415 7.03 4.75 13.13
CA ALA A 415 5.77 4.04 13.43
C ALA A 415 5.01 3.55 12.17
N THR A 416 5.68 3.46 11.03
CA THR A 416 5.05 3.14 9.76
C THR A 416 5.16 1.66 9.47
N ARG A 417 4.10 1.11 8.87
CA ARG A 417 3.97 -0.33 8.59
C ARG A 417 4.82 -0.73 7.39
N GLN A 418 6.14 -0.72 7.53
CA GLN A 418 7.06 -1.09 6.45
C GLN A 418 7.48 -2.55 6.50
N ASN A 419 7.47 -3.28 5.37
CA ASN A 419 8.06 -4.63 5.36
C ASN A 419 9.58 -4.55 5.53
N VAL A 420 10.20 -3.63 4.78
CA VAL A 420 11.64 -3.35 4.85
C VAL A 420 11.85 -1.84 4.98
N GLY A 421 12.42 -1.42 6.11
CA GLY A 421 12.80 -0.04 6.40
C GLY A 421 14.28 0.05 6.77
N ILE A 422 15.15 0.41 5.84
CA ILE A 422 16.60 0.42 6.06
C ILE A 422 17.24 1.75 5.64
N TYR A 423 17.98 2.37 6.54
CA TYR A 423 18.72 3.60 6.33
C TYR A 423 20.22 3.30 6.47
N GLY A 424 20.99 3.59 5.43
CA GLY A 424 22.35 3.09 5.32
C GLY A 424 23.04 3.31 3.98
N LYS A 425 24.12 2.57 3.74
CA LYS A 425 24.93 2.56 2.49
C LYS A 425 25.09 1.13 1.96
N ASN A 426 25.04 0.95 0.63
CA ASN A 426 25.19 -0.35 -0.02
C ASN A 426 24.23 -1.42 0.55
N ILE A 427 22.94 -1.08 0.62
CA ILE A 427 21.84 -1.98 0.94
C ILE A 427 21.35 -2.60 -0.36
N GLN A 428 21.24 -3.92 -0.36
CA GLN A 428 20.80 -4.68 -1.51
C GLN A 428 19.57 -5.50 -1.13
N VAL A 429 18.49 -5.35 -1.89
CA VAL A 429 17.27 -6.17 -1.76
C VAL A 429 16.99 -6.83 -3.10
N PHE A 430 17.04 -8.16 -3.12
CA PHE A 430 16.94 -8.92 -4.36
C PHE A 430 15.92 -10.05 -4.24
N GLY A 431 14.96 -10.10 -5.17
CA GLY A 431 14.08 -11.24 -5.39
C GLY A 431 12.87 -11.37 -4.45
N LEU A 432 12.81 -10.61 -3.35
CA LEU A 432 11.79 -10.82 -2.32
C LEU A 432 10.37 -10.50 -2.80
N THR A 433 9.40 -11.28 -2.31
CA THR A 433 7.97 -10.96 -2.41
C THR A 433 7.52 -10.30 -1.11
N LEU A 434 7.19 -9.02 -1.15
CA LEU A 434 6.76 -8.20 -0.02
C LEU A 434 5.24 -8.03 -0.08
N ILE A 435 4.55 -8.49 0.97
CA ILE A 435 3.11 -8.42 1.06
C ILE A 435 2.66 -7.85 2.40
N ASN A 436 1.47 -7.26 2.44
CA ASN A 436 0.84 -6.84 3.67
C ASN A 436 -0.53 -7.51 3.78
N THR A 437 -0.63 -8.46 4.70
CA THR A 437 -1.84 -9.25 4.91
C THR A 437 -2.48 -8.95 6.26
N ASN A 438 -2.25 -7.75 6.77
CA ASN A 438 -2.79 -7.37 8.05
C ASN A 438 -4.34 -7.36 8.03
N PRO A 439 -5.01 -8.08 8.95
CA PRO A 439 -6.48 -8.15 8.98
C PRO A 439 -7.14 -6.91 9.60
N THR A 440 -6.36 -6.01 10.21
CA THR A 440 -6.86 -4.75 10.74
C THR A 440 -6.54 -3.61 9.77
N CYS A 441 -7.20 -2.48 9.97
CA CYS A 441 -6.99 -1.32 9.14
C CYS A 441 -5.59 -0.73 9.37
N GLY A 442 -4.81 -0.71 8.30
CA GLY A 442 -3.51 -0.07 8.19
C GLY A 442 -3.45 1.34 8.77
N LEU A 443 -2.39 1.61 9.52
CA LEU A 443 -1.76 2.93 9.53
C LEU A 443 -0.86 3.02 8.28
N PHE A 444 -0.49 4.25 7.88
CA PHE A 444 0.42 4.49 6.75
C PHE A 444 1.72 3.65 6.84
N GLY A 445 2.23 3.22 5.70
CA GLY A 445 3.30 2.24 5.55
C GLY A 445 3.83 2.14 4.13
N TYR A 446 4.90 1.38 3.96
CA TYR A 446 5.64 1.27 2.70
C TYR A 446 5.95 -0.19 2.49
N CYS A 447 5.80 -0.67 1.27
CA CYS A 447 6.28 -2.00 0.96
C CYS A 447 7.79 -2.13 1.19
N LEU A 448 8.54 -1.18 0.63
CA LEU A 448 9.97 -1.10 0.80
C LEU A 448 10.38 0.35 0.79
N ASN A 449 11.18 0.69 1.78
CA ASN A 449 11.71 2.00 1.95
C ASN A 449 13.18 1.92 2.37
N ILE A 450 14.07 2.27 1.46
CA ILE A 450 15.50 2.35 1.73
C ILE A 450 15.93 3.79 1.59
N ASN A 451 16.52 4.37 2.64
CA ASN A 451 16.95 5.76 2.67
C ASN A 451 15.88 6.77 2.26
N ALA A 452 14.61 6.56 2.62
CA ALA A 452 13.62 7.62 2.46
C ALA A 452 14.09 8.90 3.12
N ASN A 453 14.07 9.98 2.37
CA ASN A 453 14.35 11.29 2.89
C ASN A 453 13.21 11.86 3.77
N TRP A 454 12.08 11.15 3.87
CA TRP A 454 10.91 11.60 4.62
C TRP A 454 10.76 11.07 6.04
N SER A 455 11.54 10.07 6.43
CA SER A 455 11.47 9.52 7.78
C SER A 455 12.35 10.36 8.71
N PRO A 456 11.76 11.16 9.61
CA PRO A 456 12.55 11.81 10.65
C PRO A 456 12.92 10.69 11.63
N LEU A 457 14.17 10.61 12.07
CA LEU A 457 14.39 9.95 13.35
C LEU A 457 13.68 10.81 14.39
N THR A 458 12.79 10.19 15.15
CA THR A 458 12.05 10.83 16.22
C THR A 458 13.05 11.39 17.21
N ASN A 459 12.90 12.67 17.54
CA ASN A 459 13.36 13.10 18.84
C ASN A 459 12.46 12.42 19.88
N ASP A 460 13.02 11.68 20.83
CA ASP A 460 12.28 11.05 21.94
C ASP A 460 11.35 12.05 22.66
N ASP A 461 11.73 13.33 22.66
CA ASP A 461 10.98 14.42 23.27
C ASP A 461 9.85 14.98 22.37
N GLU A 462 9.90 14.74 21.05
CA GLU A 462 8.95 15.27 20.06
C GLU A 462 8.78 14.27 18.88
N PRO A 463 8.18 13.09 19.10
CA PRO A 463 8.05 12.07 18.05
C PRO A 463 7.30 12.62 16.83
N PHE A 464 7.73 12.24 15.64
CA PHE A 464 7.02 12.57 14.40
C PHE A 464 5.96 11.51 14.15
N ASP A 465 4.72 11.94 14.06
CA ASP A 465 3.61 11.08 13.65
C ASP A 465 3.27 11.43 12.20
N ALA A 466 3.26 10.45 11.29
CA ALA A 466 2.82 10.67 9.92
C ALA A 466 1.39 11.24 9.85
N PHE A 467 0.54 10.99 10.86
CA PHE A 467 -0.77 11.63 11.00
C PHE A 467 -0.72 13.14 11.18
N ASP A 468 0.38 13.70 11.69
CA ASP A 468 0.54 15.16 11.77
C ASP A 468 0.50 15.81 10.37
N LEU A 469 0.90 15.09 9.30
CA LEU A 469 0.81 15.57 7.92
C LEU A 469 -0.62 15.63 7.37
N GLN A 470 -1.59 15.01 8.06
CA GLN A 470 -2.98 14.90 7.58
C GLN A 470 -3.99 15.64 8.44
N LEU A 471 -3.72 15.78 9.74
CA LEU A 471 -4.71 16.26 10.72
C LEU A 471 -4.50 17.69 11.21
N LYS A 472 -3.37 18.33 10.88
CA LYS A 472 -3.06 19.72 11.28
C LYS A 472 -3.11 20.64 10.06
N ASP A 473 -3.80 21.77 10.20
CA ASP A 473 -3.71 22.87 9.23
C ASP A 473 -2.26 23.39 9.18
N PRO A 474 -1.58 23.34 8.02
CA PRO A 474 -0.21 23.83 7.93
C PRO A 474 -0.15 25.36 8.04
N PRO A 475 1.00 25.95 8.44
CA PRO A 475 2.34 25.37 8.32
C PRO A 475 2.72 24.43 9.46
N TYR A 476 3.34 23.31 9.12
CA TYR A 476 4.04 22.47 10.08
C TYR A 476 5.26 23.22 10.62
N LYS A 477 5.59 23.01 11.90
CA LYS A 477 6.90 23.43 12.42
C LYS A 477 7.95 22.73 11.57
N PHE A 478 8.86 23.51 10.97
CA PHE A 478 9.98 22.96 10.24
C PHE A 478 10.71 21.96 11.14
N ARG A 479 10.85 20.73 10.68
CA ARG A 479 11.63 19.68 11.33
C ARG A 479 12.79 19.35 10.41
N GLN A 480 13.98 19.31 10.99
CA GLN A 480 15.14 18.80 10.28
C GLN A 480 14.99 17.28 10.15
N ALA A 481 15.20 16.73 8.95
CA ALA A 481 15.35 15.28 8.83
C ALA A 481 16.57 14.87 9.66
N HIS A 482 16.63 13.67 10.24
CA HIS A 482 17.76 13.34 11.12
C HIS A 482 19.14 13.44 10.45
N CYS A 483 19.19 13.16 9.15
CA CYS A 483 20.42 13.31 8.39
C CYS A 483 20.89 14.78 8.35
N GLN A 484 20.02 15.75 8.63
CA GLN A 484 20.34 17.17 8.78
C GLN A 484 20.87 17.53 10.18
N GLU A 485 20.56 16.76 11.21
CA GLU A 485 21.06 16.98 12.57
C GLU A 485 22.40 16.25 12.80
N LYS A 486 22.55 15.05 12.24
CA LYS A 486 23.72 14.18 12.46
C LYS A 486 24.20 13.46 11.18
N ASN A 487 25.52 13.27 11.10
CA ASN A 487 26.25 12.53 10.07
C ASN A 487 25.90 11.02 10.07
N MET A 488 26.47 10.24 9.14
CA MET A 488 26.29 8.77 9.12
C MET A 488 26.82 8.04 10.37
N ASP A 489 27.64 8.72 11.18
CA ASP A 489 28.27 8.22 12.41
C ASP A 489 27.71 8.90 13.68
N ASP A 490 26.56 9.56 13.58
CA ASP A 490 25.88 10.31 14.63
C ASP A 490 26.63 11.57 15.13
N SER A 491 27.70 12.02 14.45
CA SER A 491 28.36 13.30 14.76
C SER A 491 27.55 14.50 14.21
N PRO A 492 27.65 15.72 14.78
CA PRO A 492 26.88 16.88 14.31
C PRO A 492 27.13 17.18 12.82
N ASN A 493 26.04 17.29 12.05
CA ASN A 493 26.13 17.58 10.62
C ASN A 493 26.07 19.10 10.38
N THR A 494 27.16 19.68 9.87
CA THR A 494 27.24 21.15 9.68
C THR A 494 27.20 21.58 8.22
N ASP A 495 27.33 20.64 7.27
CA ASP A 495 27.44 20.94 5.84
C ASP A 495 26.59 20.03 4.94
N PHE A 496 25.84 19.08 5.52
CA PHE A 496 24.96 18.13 4.83
C PHE A 496 25.66 17.18 3.84
N THR A 497 26.99 17.17 3.79
CA THR A 497 27.75 16.39 2.80
C THR A 497 27.70 14.88 3.04
N ASN A 498 27.19 14.44 4.20
CA ASN A 498 27.10 13.03 4.64
C ASN A 498 25.70 12.57 5.09
N CYS A 499 24.61 13.17 4.61
CA CYS A 499 23.36 12.38 4.46
C CYS A 499 23.67 11.17 3.53
N PRO A 500 22.85 10.11 3.41
CA PRO A 500 23.10 8.96 2.51
C PRO A 500 23.21 9.28 0.99
N THR A 501 23.69 10.46 0.65
CA THR A 501 23.39 11.24 -0.55
C THR A 501 24.66 11.77 -1.25
N SER A 502 25.84 11.22 -0.99
CA SER A 502 27.11 11.80 -1.50
C SER A 502 28.09 10.86 -2.19
N HIS A 503 27.75 9.61 -2.50
CA HIS A 503 28.68 8.72 -3.20
C HIS A 503 28.02 7.77 -4.21
N ASP A 504 28.84 7.26 -5.15
CA ASP A 504 28.55 6.21 -6.14
C ASP A 504 28.15 4.83 -5.52
N ASP A 505 27.85 4.78 -4.22
CA ASP A 505 27.55 3.59 -3.42
C ASP A 505 26.04 3.37 -3.20
N GLY A 506 25.26 3.64 -4.25
CA GLY A 506 23.80 3.61 -4.26
C GLY A 506 23.16 2.31 -3.75
N GLN A 507 21.89 2.40 -3.40
CA GLN A 507 21.07 1.26 -2.96
C GLN A 507 20.63 0.45 -4.17
N LYS A 508 20.52 -0.88 -4.05
CA LYS A 508 20.06 -1.72 -5.15
C LYS A 508 18.85 -2.56 -4.77
N VAL A 509 17.73 -2.29 -5.43
CA VAL A 509 16.48 -3.05 -5.33
C VAL A 509 16.24 -3.71 -6.68
N SER A 510 16.18 -5.03 -6.73
CA SER A 510 15.97 -5.73 -8.00
C SER A 510 15.10 -6.97 -7.86
N TYR A 511 14.19 -7.21 -8.81
CA TYR A 511 13.27 -8.37 -8.74
C TYR A 511 12.47 -8.42 -7.44
N VAL A 512 12.20 -7.26 -6.83
CA VAL A 512 11.33 -7.15 -5.66
C VAL A 512 9.90 -7.00 -6.13
N LYS A 513 8.99 -7.79 -5.56
CA LYS A 513 7.56 -7.71 -5.86
C LYS A 513 6.83 -7.18 -4.64
N CYS A 514 6.21 -6.03 -4.80
CA CYS A 514 5.40 -5.39 -3.79
C CYS A 514 3.92 -5.61 -4.08
N MET A 515 3.16 -6.11 -3.10
CA MET A 515 1.70 -6.24 -3.23
C MET A 515 0.99 -5.81 -1.94
N THR A 516 0.21 -4.74 -2.03
CA THR A 516 -0.53 -4.18 -0.89
C THR A 516 -2.02 -4.07 -1.21
N TRP A 517 -2.85 -4.13 -0.16
CA TRP A 517 -4.32 -4.04 -0.24
C TRP A 517 -4.90 -2.95 0.64
N GLN A 518 -4.09 -2.11 1.27
CA GLN A 518 -4.59 -1.12 2.24
C GLN A 518 -4.13 0.26 1.82
N LEU A 519 -4.99 1.27 2.02
CA LEU A 519 -4.64 2.66 1.78
C LEU A 519 -3.39 3.06 2.58
N GLY A 520 -2.59 3.96 2.02
CA GLY A 520 -1.36 4.42 2.66
C GLY A 520 -0.28 3.37 2.70
N GLN A 521 -0.33 2.33 1.85
CA GLN A 521 0.71 1.32 1.71
C GLN A 521 1.43 1.50 0.38
N ASP A 522 2.28 2.51 0.32
CA ASP A 522 3.01 2.87 -0.87
C ASP A 522 3.94 1.76 -1.37
N GLY A 523 4.38 1.84 -2.63
CA GLY A 523 5.30 0.89 -3.23
C GLY A 523 6.77 1.11 -2.86
N LEU A 524 7.62 1.37 -3.86
CA LEU A 524 9.08 1.28 -3.74
C LEU A 524 9.76 2.65 -3.72
N ASN A 525 10.71 2.83 -2.79
CA ASN A 525 11.68 3.94 -2.79
C ASN A 525 13.07 3.42 -2.36
N ALA A 526 14.12 3.90 -3.02
CA ALA A 526 15.51 3.50 -2.77
C ALA A 526 16.46 4.67 -2.45
N GLY A 527 15.92 5.86 -2.17
CA GLY A 527 16.68 7.05 -1.84
C GLY A 527 17.55 7.58 -2.98
N LYS A 528 18.40 8.57 -2.66
CA LYS A 528 19.34 9.17 -3.61
C LYS A 528 20.36 8.15 -4.11
N TRP A 529 20.69 8.19 -5.41
CA TRP A 529 21.55 7.20 -6.08
C TRP A 529 21.00 5.76 -6.04
N GLY A 530 19.77 5.57 -5.57
CA GLY A 530 19.12 4.26 -5.51
C GLY A 530 18.73 3.77 -6.90
N THR A 531 18.89 2.48 -7.13
CA THR A 531 18.36 1.78 -8.30
C THR A 531 17.22 0.86 -7.88
N VAL A 532 16.06 0.98 -8.53
CA VAL A 532 14.95 0.04 -8.48
C VAL A 532 14.77 -0.54 -9.88
N GLU A 533 14.96 -1.85 -10.05
CA GLU A 533 14.86 -2.48 -11.37
C GLU A 533 14.17 -3.85 -11.41
N ASN A 534 13.56 -4.21 -12.55
CA ASN A 534 12.96 -5.53 -12.79
C ASN A 534 11.89 -5.94 -11.76
N SER A 535 11.19 -4.96 -11.21
CA SER A 535 10.33 -5.09 -10.03
C SER A 535 8.84 -5.05 -10.37
N PHE A 536 8.02 -5.54 -9.45
CA PHE A 536 6.56 -5.46 -9.55
C PHE A 536 6.00 -4.61 -8.41
N VAL A 537 5.02 -3.76 -8.71
CA VAL A 537 4.30 -3.01 -7.68
C VAL A 537 2.80 -3.10 -7.94
N ARG A 538 2.06 -3.67 -6.99
CA ARG A 538 0.61 -3.55 -6.88
C ARG A 538 0.29 -2.79 -5.60
N THR A 539 -0.22 -1.57 -5.74
CA THR A 539 -0.56 -0.73 -4.59
C THR A 539 -1.83 0.08 -4.85
N VAL A 540 -2.46 0.53 -3.77
CA VAL A 540 -3.56 1.50 -3.75
C VAL A 540 -3.08 2.90 -3.37
N ASP A 541 -1.79 3.14 -3.38
CA ASP A 541 -1.23 4.47 -3.16
C ASP A 541 -0.07 4.72 -4.15
N ASP A 542 0.86 5.60 -3.82
CA ASP A 542 2.01 5.91 -4.68
C ASP A 542 2.88 4.68 -4.97
N ALA A 543 2.96 4.26 -6.24
CA ALA A 543 3.65 3.02 -6.61
C ALA A 543 5.17 3.15 -6.64
N ILE A 544 5.71 4.16 -7.34
CA ILE A 544 7.12 4.53 -7.23
C ILE A 544 7.27 6.02 -6.92
N LYS A 545 8.28 6.32 -6.11
CA LYS A 545 8.55 7.67 -5.60
C LYS A 545 9.96 8.10 -5.94
N PRO A 546 10.22 8.56 -7.18
CA PRO A 546 11.48 9.15 -7.61
C PRO A 546 11.70 10.53 -6.97
N TRP A 547 11.64 10.61 -5.64
CA TRP A 547 11.73 11.87 -4.92
C TRP A 547 13.15 12.40 -4.83
N ASP A 548 14.13 11.51 -4.93
CA ASP A 548 15.53 11.77 -4.61
C ASP A 548 16.36 11.94 -5.87
N SER A 549 17.54 12.55 -5.77
CA SER A 549 18.45 12.78 -6.92
C SER A 549 19.15 11.52 -7.41
N ASN A 550 19.53 11.49 -8.69
CA ASN A 550 20.30 10.42 -9.34
C ASN A 550 19.70 9.02 -9.15
N GLY A 551 18.40 8.94 -8.89
CA GLY A 551 17.69 7.67 -8.79
C GLY A 551 17.54 7.04 -10.18
N VAL A 552 17.52 5.71 -10.23
CA VAL A 552 17.25 4.95 -11.44
C VAL A 552 16.10 3.99 -11.18
N TYR A 553 14.97 4.21 -11.85
CA TYR A 553 13.79 3.34 -11.77
C TYR A 553 13.57 2.75 -13.14
N LYS A 554 13.84 1.44 -13.33
CA LYS A 554 13.72 0.84 -14.65
C LYS A 554 13.07 -0.53 -14.70
N ASP A 555 12.43 -0.87 -15.82
CA ASP A 555 11.86 -2.20 -16.04
C ASP A 555 10.89 -2.61 -14.91
N ILE A 556 10.00 -1.69 -14.53
CA ILE A 556 9.05 -1.87 -13.41
C ILE A 556 7.65 -2.12 -13.97
N THR A 557 7.03 -3.22 -13.57
CA THR A 557 5.62 -3.50 -13.87
C THR A 557 4.75 -2.98 -12.72
N ILE A 558 3.74 -2.17 -13.03
CA ILE A 558 2.84 -1.54 -12.05
C ILE A 558 1.40 -1.97 -12.32
N TRP A 559 0.73 -2.41 -11.25
CA TRP A 559 -0.71 -2.52 -11.13
C TRP A 559 -1.21 -1.47 -10.15
N GLN A 560 -1.60 -0.30 -10.67
CA GLN A 560 -2.14 0.79 -9.86
C GLN A 560 -3.60 0.49 -9.52
N LEU A 561 -3.92 0.46 -8.23
CA LEU A 561 -5.30 0.40 -7.77
C LEU A 561 -5.89 1.82 -7.79
N THR A 562 -6.84 2.10 -6.90
CA THR A 562 -7.67 3.29 -7.04
C THR A 562 -6.90 4.53 -6.68
N LEU A 563 -6.21 4.61 -5.54
CA LEU A 563 -5.60 5.86 -5.09
C LEU A 563 -4.10 5.92 -5.40
N GLY A 564 -3.53 7.13 -5.34
CA GLY A 564 -2.12 7.44 -5.59
C GLY A 564 -1.73 7.59 -7.06
N TRP A 565 -0.46 7.92 -7.28
CA TRP A 565 0.12 7.99 -8.64
C TRP A 565 1.02 6.78 -8.90
N PRO A 566 0.99 6.19 -10.11
CA PRO A 566 2.00 5.23 -10.54
C PRO A 566 3.42 5.79 -10.38
N ILE A 567 3.63 7.06 -10.77
CA ILE A 567 4.89 7.78 -10.62
C ILE A 567 4.63 9.10 -9.89
N ASN A 568 5.00 9.16 -8.62
CA ASN A 568 4.74 10.31 -7.75
C ASN A 568 5.98 11.22 -7.59
N PHE A 569 5.82 12.52 -7.83
CA PHE A 569 6.82 13.57 -7.60
C PHE A 569 6.47 14.56 -6.47
N GLY A 570 5.33 14.36 -5.81
CA GLY A 570 4.73 15.31 -4.88
C GLY A 570 5.10 15.07 -3.41
N TRP A 571 4.24 15.61 -2.55
CA TRP A 571 4.22 15.49 -1.08
C TRP A 571 5.38 16.09 -0.29
N TRP A 572 6.63 15.75 -0.59
CA TRP A 572 7.69 15.81 0.44
C TRP A 572 8.67 17.01 0.39
N ASN A 573 9.31 17.21 1.55
CA ASN A 573 10.16 18.31 2.04
C ASN A 573 11.67 18.08 1.85
N TRP A 574 12.34 18.99 1.14
CA TRP A 574 13.76 19.33 1.38
C TRP A 574 14.00 20.75 0.82
N ASN A 575 14.89 21.56 1.40
CA ASN A 575 15.47 22.75 0.75
C ASN A 575 16.69 22.45 -0.15
N GLN A 576 17.01 21.19 -0.43
CA GLN A 576 18.10 20.82 -1.34
C GLN A 576 17.51 20.47 -2.70
N PRO A 577 18.24 20.70 -3.80
CA PRO A 577 17.76 20.34 -5.12
C PRO A 577 17.76 18.82 -5.31
N ASP A 578 16.71 18.30 -5.94
CA ASP A 578 16.67 16.94 -6.46
C ASP A 578 16.99 16.97 -7.95
N VAL A 579 18.01 16.22 -8.38
CA VAL A 579 18.52 16.34 -9.75
C VAL A 579 18.75 15.00 -10.43
N ASP A 580 18.70 14.97 -11.76
CA ASP A 580 19.29 13.91 -12.59
C ASP A 580 18.73 12.49 -12.36
N THR A 581 17.47 12.38 -11.95
CA THR A 581 16.80 11.08 -11.76
C THR A 581 16.16 10.57 -13.05
N ILE A 582 16.33 9.27 -13.28
CA ILE A 582 15.88 8.56 -14.48
C ILE A 582 14.75 7.59 -14.10
N VAL A 583 13.66 7.64 -14.87
CA VAL A 583 12.61 6.63 -14.87
C VAL A 583 12.48 6.09 -16.30
N ASP A 584 12.66 4.80 -16.50
CA ASP A 584 12.70 4.20 -17.85
C ASP A 584 11.97 2.86 -17.89
N ASN A 585 11.38 2.49 -19.02
CA ASN A 585 10.71 1.19 -19.21
C ASN A 585 9.74 0.81 -18.06
N VAL A 586 8.75 1.66 -17.81
CA VAL A 586 7.71 1.39 -16.80
C VAL A 586 6.45 0.88 -17.51
N TYR A 587 5.92 -0.25 -17.04
CA TYR A 587 4.77 -0.93 -17.63
C TYR A 587 3.59 -0.87 -16.67
N ILE A 588 2.68 0.07 -16.88
CA ILE A 588 1.43 0.19 -16.15
C ILE A 588 0.41 -0.73 -16.83
N ILE A 589 0.38 -1.97 -16.37
CA ILE A 589 -0.48 -3.02 -16.95
C ILE A 589 -1.94 -2.83 -16.53
N HIS A 590 -2.15 -2.29 -15.33
CA HIS A 590 -3.46 -1.99 -14.77
C HIS A 590 -3.43 -0.64 -14.06
N ASN A 591 -4.48 0.13 -14.25
CA ASN A 591 -4.65 1.38 -13.55
C ASN A 591 -6.12 1.63 -13.22
N HIS A 592 -6.43 1.82 -11.93
CA HIS A 592 -7.79 2.08 -11.46
C HIS A 592 -7.97 3.52 -10.98
N ASN A 593 -7.00 4.41 -11.20
CA ASN A 593 -7.12 5.81 -10.74
C ASN A 593 -8.27 6.59 -11.41
N TRP A 594 -8.84 6.08 -12.50
CA TRP A 594 -10.00 6.66 -13.16
C TRP A 594 -11.30 6.52 -12.35
N VAL A 595 -11.39 5.56 -11.43
CA VAL A 595 -12.57 5.40 -10.53
C VAL A 595 -12.54 6.30 -9.30
N THR A 596 -11.45 7.01 -9.08
CA THR A 596 -11.19 7.69 -7.82
C THR A 596 -12.24 8.73 -7.47
N SER A 597 -12.40 8.94 -6.17
CA SER A 597 -13.24 10.01 -5.64
C SER A 597 -12.84 11.34 -6.29
N PRO A 598 -13.80 12.11 -6.84
CA PRO A 598 -13.52 13.45 -7.38
C PRO A 598 -13.00 14.43 -6.31
N ASN A 599 -13.04 14.03 -5.03
CA ASN A 599 -12.53 14.81 -3.90
C ASN A 599 -11.07 14.48 -3.54
N TRP A 600 -10.36 13.60 -4.26
CA TRP A 600 -8.98 13.27 -3.92
C TRP A 600 -8.05 13.06 -5.13
N PRO A 601 -6.91 13.78 -5.21
CA PRO A 601 -6.59 14.96 -4.39
C PRO A 601 -7.60 16.07 -4.68
N GLU A 602 -7.90 16.95 -3.71
CA GLU A 602 -8.80 18.12 -3.86
C GLU A 602 -8.21 19.21 -4.79
N THR A 603 -7.59 18.81 -5.89
CA THR A 603 -6.82 19.68 -6.79
C THR A 603 -7.09 19.34 -8.25
N SER A 604 -6.86 20.32 -9.12
CA SER A 604 -7.02 20.15 -10.57
C SER A 604 -5.98 19.21 -11.19
N SER A 605 -4.89 18.92 -10.46
CA SER A 605 -3.82 18.01 -10.88
C SER A 605 -4.30 16.57 -11.09
N GLY A 606 -5.32 16.14 -10.35
CA GLY A 606 -5.86 14.78 -10.41
C GLY A 606 -4.86 13.67 -10.14
N GLN A 607 -5.29 12.44 -10.35
CA GLN A 607 -4.44 11.24 -10.29
C GLN A 607 -4.13 10.78 -11.71
N CYS A 608 -3.02 11.26 -12.27
CA CYS A 608 -2.51 10.87 -13.59
C CYS A 608 -1.46 9.76 -13.46
N ILE A 609 -0.91 9.27 -14.59
CA ILE A 609 0.18 8.28 -14.56
C ILE A 609 1.45 8.88 -13.95
N VAL A 610 1.82 10.07 -14.41
CA VAL A 610 2.86 10.90 -13.81
C VAL A 610 2.17 12.03 -13.06
N GLY A 611 2.44 12.18 -11.77
CA GLY A 611 1.91 13.35 -11.10
C GLY A 611 2.45 13.64 -9.73
N GLY A 612 1.88 14.68 -9.15
CA GLY A 612 2.27 15.17 -7.84
C GLY A 612 1.66 16.54 -7.55
N VAL A 613 1.17 16.67 -6.32
CA VAL A 613 0.86 17.97 -5.73
C VAL A 613 2.03 18.33 -4.82
N TYR A 614 2.66 19.45 -5.12
CA TYR A 614 3.97 19.80 -4.60
C TYR A 614 3.95 21.21 -4.00
N GLY A 615 4.44 21.37 -2.77
CA GLY A 615 4.55 22.66 -2.11
C GLY A 615 5.82 22.76 -1.29
N SER A 616 6.93 22.20 -1.78
CA SER A 616 8.19 22.09 -1.05
C SER A 616 9.24 23.06 -1.60
N GLY A 617 10.22 23.42 -0.76
CA GLY A 617 11.37 24.25 -1.13
C GLY A 617 12.39 23.57 -2.07
N SER A 618 12.25 22.27 -2.36
CA SER A 618 13.22 21.54 -3.19
C SER A 618 13.03 21.91 -4.65
N VAL A 619 14.15 22.14 -5.33
CA VAL A 619 14.19 22.40 -6.77
C VAL A 619 14.39 21.06 -7.46
N LYS A 620 13.43 20.62 -8.26
CA LYS A 620 13.56 19.40 -9.06
C LYS A 620 14.13 19.75 -10.42
N GLN A 621 15.24 19.17 -10.82
CA GLN A 621 15.92 19.55 -12.07
C GLN A 621 16.41 18.36 -12.89
N ARG A 622 16.32 18.43 -14.23
CA ARG A 622 16.88 17.43 -15.17
C ARG A 622 16.39 16.00 -14.94
N TYR A 623 15.12 15.85 -14.57
CA TYR A 623 14.48 14.55 -14.49
C TYR A 623 14.19 14.02 -15.90
N VAL A 624 14.53 12.76 -16.15
CA VAL A 624 14.30 12.11 -17.45
C VAL A 624 13.40 10.90 -17.26
N LEU A 625 12.19 10.99 -17.78
CA LEU A 625 11.24 9.89 -17.86
C LEU A 625 11.19 9.40 -19.30
N SER A 626 11.31 8.11 -19.55
CA SER A 626 11.26 7.53 -20.89
C SER A 626 10.50 6.22 -20.89
N ASN A 627 9.94 5.85 -22.04
CA ASN A 627 9.39 4.50 -22.25
C ASN A 627 8.36 4.08 -21.18
N ILE A 628 7.33 4.89 -20.99
CA ILE A 628 6.23 4.59 -20.06
C ILE A 628 5.05 4.04 -20.85
N TYR A 629 4.63 2.81 -20.56
CA TYR A 629 3.57 2.10 -21.29
C TYR A 629 2.35 1.88 -20.40
N VAL A 630 1.18 2.22 -20.90
CA VAL A 630 -0.09 2.16 -20.18
C VAL A 630 -1.08 1.35 -21.01
N GLU A 631 -1.37 0.14 -20.56
CA GLU A 631 -2.10 -0.84 -21.39
C GLU A 631 -3.63 -0.82 -21.18
N THR A 632 -4.09 -0.30 -20.05
CA THR A 632 -5.50 -0.25 -19.67
C THR A 632 -5.96 1.17 -19.34
N ALA A 633 -7.23 1.31 -18.96
CA ALA A 633 -7.87 2.59 -18.72
C ALA A 633 -7.06 3.52 -17.81
N ALA A 634 -6.89 4.76 -18.25
CA ALA A 634 -6.25 5.82 -17.48
C ALA A 634 -6.97 7.14 -17.62
N SER A 635 -6.99 7.93 -16.54
CA SER A 635 -7.64 9.24 -16.47
C SER A 635 -6.89 10.32 -17.27
N CYS A 636 -5.55 10.35 -17.14
CA CYS A 636 -4.67 11.35 -17.71
C CYS A 636 -3.20 10.89 -17.66
N ALA A 637 -2.37 11.52 -18.47
CA ALA A 637 -0.94 11.27 -18.56
C ALA A 637 -0.13 11.99 -17.49
N VAL A 638 -0.26 13.32 -17.41
CA VAL A 638 0.57 14.15 -16.52
C VAL A 638 -0.27 15.14 -15.75
N GLY A 639 -0.13 15.12 -14.43
CA GLY A 639 -0.81 16.03 -13.51
C GLY A 639 0.18 16.55 -12.47
N LEU A 640 0.70 17.75 -12.69
CA LEU A 640 1.63 18.42 -11.78
C LEU A 640 1.08 19.78 -11.34
N GLN A 641 1.01 19.96 -10.02
CA GLN A 641 0.64 21.23 -9.42
C GLN A 641 1.64 21.60 -8.32
N ILE A 642 2.40 22.67 -8.57
CA ILE A 642 3.29 23.28 -7.60
C ILE A 642 2.59 24.49 -6.98
N SER A 643 2.43 24.51 -5.66
CA SER A 643 1.92 25.70 -4.96
C SER A 643 2.25 25.69 -3.48
N LYS A 644 2.46 26.87 -2.92
CA LYS A 644 2.54 27.08 -1.48
C LYS A 644 1.24 26.79 -0.74
N LYS A 645 0.13 26.61 -1.47
CA LYS A 645 -1.19 26.20 -0.95
C LYS A 645 -1.45 24.70 -1.11
N ALA A 646 -0.51 23.93 -1.63
CA ALA A 646 -0.61 22.48 -1.70
C ALA A 646 -0.99 21.89 -0.33
N TYR A 647 -1.74 20.79 -0.37
CA TYR A 647 -2.17 20.06 0.83
C TYR A 647 -0.96 19.64 1.67
N SER A 648 0.01 18.98 1.03
CA SER A 648 1.34 18.80 1.61
C SER A 648 2.25 19.94 1.15
N ARG A 649 2.58 20.84 2.07
CA ARG A 649 3.45 21.99 1.83
C ARG A 649 4.55 22.06 2.88
N HIS A 650 5.76 22.21 2.38
CA HIS A 650 7.01 22.28 3.14
C HIS A 650 7.91 23.35 2.55
N LEU A 651 7.43 24.59 2.65
CA LEU A 651 8.10 25.76 2.10
C LEU A 651 9.49 25.95 2.73
N THR A 652 10.35 26.70 2.05
CA THR A 652 11.55 27.24 2.71
C THR A 652 11.15 28.09 3.93
N PRO A 653 12.07 28.42 4.86
CA PRO A 653 11.76 29.30 5.99
C PRO A 653 11.13 30.65 5.59
N GLU A 654 11.46 31.14 4.40
CA GLU A 654 10.94 32.39 3.80
C GLU A 654 9.58 32.20 3.11
N GLY A 655 9.04 30.98 3.06
CA GLY A 655 7.77 30.65 2.42
C GLY A 655 7.88 30.40 0.92
N CYS A 656 9.07 30.09 0.39
CA CYS A 656 9.28 29.83 -1.02
C CYS A 656 9.01 28.37 -1.41
N VAL A 657 8.74 28.16 -2.70
CA VAL A 657 8.49 26.84 -3.30
C VAL A 657 9.52 26.63 -4.39
N GLY A 658 10.19 25.48 -4.42
CA GLY A 658 11.18 25.18 -5.46
C GLY A 658 10.52 24.89 -6.81
N ASN A 659 11.26 25.22 -7.87
CA ASN A 659 10.84 24.99 -9.25
C ASN A 659 10.93 23.51 -9.67
N MET A 660 10.26 23.17 -10.76
CA MET A 660 10.58 22.01 -11.60
C MET A 660 11.22 22.50 -12.91
N ASN A 661 12.52 22.25 -13.08
CA ASN A 661 13.32 22.74 -14.20
C ASN A 661 13.78 21.58 -15.10
N ASP A 662 13.72 21.77 -16.41
CA ASP A 662 14.37 20.87 -17.38
C ASP A 662 13.90 19.40 -17.28
N MET A 663 12.63 19.16 -16.94
CA MET A 663 12.07 17.80 -16.91
C MET A 663 11.67 17.34 -18.31
N SER A 664 12.11 16.14 -18.72
CA SER A 664 11.74 15.55 -20.01
C SER A 664 10.95 14.26 -19.82
N ILE A 665 9.80 14.15 -20.47
CA ILE A 665 9.05 12.90 -20.67
C ILE A 665 9.20 12.50 -22.13
N ASN A 666 10.02 11.49 -22.40
CA ASN A 666 10.39 11.01 -23.72
C ASN A 666 9.70 9.67 -24.01
N GLY A 667 8.42 9.74 -24.38
CA GLY A 667 7.62 8.58 -24.72
C GLY A 667 6.80 8.06 -23.54
N ILE A 668 5.59 8.60 -23.42
CA ILE A 668 4.50 7.99 -22.64
C ILE A 668 3.40 7.52 -23.59
N TYR A 669 3.01 6.26 -23.50
CA TYR A 669 2.21 5.57 -24.50
C TYR A 669 0.98 4.93 -23.86
N PHE A 670 -0.20 5.27 -24.37
CA PHE A 670 -1.47 4.68 -23.95
C PHE A 670 -2.05 3.90 -25.11
N ASP A 671 -2.34 2.62 -24.88
CA ASP A 671 -2.96 1.74 -25.88
C ASP A 671 -4.40 2.20 -26.21
N GLU A 672 -5.05 2.89 -25.26
CA GLU A 672 -6.43 3.34 -25.34
C GLU A 672 -6.56 4.87 -25.17
N GLU A 673 -7.75 5.39 -25.49
CA GLU A 673 -8.11 6.76 -25.11
C GLU A 673 -8.17 6.92 -23.59
N PHE A 674 -7.99 8.15 -23.12
CA PHE A 674 -8.26 8.45 -21.72
C PHE A 674 -9.69 8.09 -21.35
N TYR A 675 -9.84 7.40 -20.22
CA TYR A 675 -11.11 7.00 -19.66
C TYR A 675 -11.38 7.84 -18.41
N GLN A 676 -12.21 8.87 -18.58
CA GLN A 676 -12.43 9.90 -17.56
C GLN A 676 -13.84 9.79 -16.96
N THR A 677 -13.95 9.14 -15.80
CA THR A 677 -15.17 9.23 -14.97
C THR A 677 -15.03 10.24 -13.82
N GLY A 678 -13.80 10.55 -13.40
CA GLY A 678 -13.50 11.45 -12.27
C GLY A 678 -13.29 12.94 -12.62
N GLY A 679 -13.28 13.31 -13.90
CA GLY A 679 -13.16 14.72 -14.33
C GLY A 679 -11.74 15.31 -14.32
N TYR A 680 -10.71 14.48 -14.19
CA TYR A 680 -9.31 14.91 -14.26
C TYR A 680 -8.84 15.12 -15.69
N ASN A 681 -8.04 16.16 -15.92
CA ASN A 681 -7.37 16.43 -17.17
C ASN A 681 -5.86 16.42 -16.96
N ASN A 682 -5.08 16.32 -18.04
CA ASN A 682 -3.67 16.65 -17.93
C ASN A 682 -3.53 18.10 -17.47
N PHE A 683 -2.70 18.33 -16.46
CA PHE A 683 -2.67 19.60 -15.75
C PHE A 683 -1.24 19.98 -15.38
N LEU A 684 -0.89 21.24 -15.63
CA LEU A 684 0.40 21.81 -15.27
C LEU A 684 0.19 23.21 -14.70
N SER A 685 0.57 23.42 -13.43
CA SER A 685 0.61 24.75 -12.82
C SER A 685 1.76 24.88 -11.84
N GLY A 686 2.41 26.04 -11.85
CA GLY A 686 3.29 26.50 -10.78
C GLY A 686 2.58 27.39 -9.75
N GLU A 687 3.38 28.00 -8.85
CA GLU A 687 2.92 28.93 -7.83
C GLU A 687 2.60 30.30 -8.45
N PRO A 688 1.32 30.72 -8.50
CA PRO A 688 0.94 31.97 -9.16
C PRO A 688 1.30 33.21 -8.34
N THR A 689 1.53 33.05 -7.03
CA THR A 689 1.77 34.16 -6.09
C THR A 689 2.96 33.87 -5.17
N PRO A 690 4.20 33.82 -5.68
CA PRO A 690 5.37 33.55 -4.84
C PRO A 690 5.45 34.55 -3.67
N ALA A 691 5.96 34.11 -2.51
CA ALA A 691 6.14 35.03 -1.40
C ALA A 691 7.18 36.12 -1.76
N PRO A 692 7.11 37.34 -1.18
CA PRO A 692 8.09 38.39 -1.47
C PRO A 692 9.53 37.90 -1.25
N GLY A 693 10.40 38.09 -2.25
CA GLY A 693 11.78 37.61 -2.22
C GLY A 693 12.00 36.22 -2.86
N CYS A 694 10.94 35.44 -3.05
CA CYS A 694 10.99 34.17 -3.76
C CYS A 694 11.14 34.40 -5.27
N THR A 695 12.36 34.22 -5.78
CA THR A 695 12.75 34.48 -7.17
C THR A 695 13.65 33.34 -7.68
N GLY A 696 13.89 33.30 -9.00
CA GLY A 696 14.70 32.24 -9.62
C GLY A 696 14.12 30.84 -9.36
N ASP A 697 14.98 29.92 -8.93
CA ASP A 697 14.62 28.52 -8.66
C ASP A 697 13.66 28.31 -7.49
N LEU A 698 13.43 29.34 -6.68
CA LEU A 698 12.52 29.29 -5.54
C LEU A 698 11.19 30.03 -5.80
N SER A 699 10.86 30.27 -7.08
CA SER A 699 9.62 30.94 -7.47
C SER A 699 8.43 29.99 -7.68
N GLY A 700 8.65 28.68 -7.55
CA GLY A 700 7.62 27.64 -7.69
C GLY A 700 7.14 27.45 -9.12
N ARG A 701 8.01 27.67 -10.11
CA ARG A 701 7.68 27.56 -11.55
C ARG A 701 7.90 26.15 -12.10
N ILE A 702 7.29 25.87 -13.25
CA ILE A 702 7.65 24.74 -14.12
C ILE A 702 8.32 25.34 -15.35
N GLU A 703 9.58 25.02 -15.60
CA GLU A 703 10.38 25.64 -16.66
C GLU A 703 11.06 24.59 -17.54
N ASN A 704 11.06 24.84 -18.86
CA ASN A 704 11.73 24.01 -19.86
C ASN A 704 11.30 22.52 -19.86
N MET A 705 10.04 22.25 -19.52
CA MET A 705 9.51 20.89 -19.59
C MET A 705 9.28 20.47 -21.05
N SER A 706 9.64 19.24 -21.40
CA SER A 706 9.34 18.65 -22.71
C SER A 706 8.55 17.35 -22.58
N ILE A 707 7.48 17.19 -23.36
CA ILE A 707 6.61 16.01 -23.31
C ILE A 707 6.47 15.42 -24.72
N THR A 708 6.74 14.13 -24.86
CA THR A 708 6.41 13.32 -26.03
C THR A 708 5.62 12.08 -25.60
N GLY A 709 4.59 11.73 -26.34
CA GLY A 709 3.78 10.56 -26.05
C GLY A 709 2.65 10.35 -27.05
N LEU A 710 2.06 9.17 -27.03
CA LEU A 710 0.92 8.78 -27.86
C LEU A 710 -0.24 8.32 -26.97
N VAL A 711 -1.46 8.74 -27.31
CA VAL A 711 -2.71 8.26 -26.72
C VAL A 711 -3.53 7.64 -27.83
N ALA A 712 -3.73 6.32 -27.80
CA ALA A 712 -4.42 5.59 -28.87
C ALA A 712 -3.85 5.91 -30.27
N GLY A 713 -2.51 6.02 -30.37
CA GLY A 713 -1.78 6.38 -31.59
C GLY A 713 -1.79 7.88 -31.96
N LYS A 714 -2.52 8.74 -31.23
CA LYS A 714 -2.49 10.20 -31.42
C LYS A 714 -1.36 10.81 -30.59
N ALA A 715 -0.53 11.66 -31.18
CA ALA A 715 0.46 12.44 -30.44
C ALA A 715 -0.17 13.36 -29.39
N LEU A 716 0.40 13.38 -28.18
CA LEU A 716 0.07 14.37 -27.16
C LEU A 716 0.48 15.77 -27.61
N SER A 717 -0.35 16.75 -27.26
CA SER A 717 -0.20 18.14 -27.65
C SER A 717 -0.61 19.08 -26.54
N LYS A 718 -0.27 20.38 -26.64
CA LYS A 718 -0.68 21.38 -25.65
C LYS A 718 -2.21 21.45 -25.46
N SER A 719 -3.01 21.16 -26.49
CA SER A 719 -4.48 21.16 -26.37
C SER A 719 -5.03 20.04 -25.51
N ASP A 720 -4.23 19.03 -25.19
CA ASP A 720 -4.62 17.94 -24.29
C ASP A 720 -4.40 18.32 -22.81
N PHE A 721 -3.89 19.52 -22.53
CA PHE A 721 -3.47 19.98 -21.20
C PHE A 721 -4.16 21.29 -20.80
N ILE A 722 -4.50 21.39 -19.52
CA ILE A 722 -4.78 22.66 -18.85
C ILE A 722 -3.45 23.19 -18.31
N VAL A 723 -2.96 24.29 -18.85
CA VAL A 723 -1.66 24.87 -18.51
C VAL A 723 -1.84 26.28 -17.96
N ASN A 724 -1.27 26.54 -16.77
CA ASN A 724 -1.15 27.91 -16.26
C ASN A 724 0.10 28.59 -16.84
N ASP A 725 -0.05 29.18 -18.03
CA ASP A 725 1.02 29.83 -18.80
C ASP A 725 1.77 30.95 -18.03
N SER A 726 1.19 31.51 -16.96
CA SER A 726 1.89 32.51 -16.13
C SER A 726 2.98 31.91 -15.23
N THR A 727 2.92 30.59 -15.01
CA THR A 727 3.77 29.83 -14.08
C THR A 727 4.51 28.67 -14.75
N VAL A 728 4.10 28.31 -15.97
CA VAL A 728 4.70 27.27 -16.80
C VAL A 728 5.32 27.93 -18.01
N SER A 729 6.64 27.86 -18.16
CA SER A 729 7.36 28.52 -19.25
C SER A 729 8.16 27.52 -20.09
N ASN A 730 8.33 27.82 -21.38
CA ASN A 730 9.08 26.99 -22.34
C ASN A 730 8.62 25.52 -22.40
N LEU A 731 7.33 25.25 -22.13
CA LEU A 731 6.75 23.92 -22.30
C LEU A 731 6.74 23.55 -23.79
N THR A 732 7.32 22.41 -24.13
CA THR A 732 7.37 21.90 -25.51
C THR A 732 6.71 20.53 -25.62
N PHE A 733 6.09 20.28 -26.78
CA PHE A 733 5.55 18.98 -27.15
C PHE A 733 6.26 18.49 -28.41
N GLY A 734 6.77 17.27 -28.36
CA GLY A 734 7.44 16.63 -29.49
C GLY A 734 6.61 15.49 -30.08
N THR A 735 7.12 14.89 -31.16
CA THR A 735 6.53 13.69 -31.76
C THR A 735 7.17 12.46 -31.12
N ALA A 736 6.35 11.51 -30.66
CA ALA A 736 6.83 10.21 -30.20
C ALA A 736 6.80 9.20 -31.36
N VAL A 737 7.78 8.30 -31.40
CA VAL A 737 7.78 7.16 -32.33
C VAL A 737 6.79 6.14 -31.81
N ASP A 738 5.98 5.59 -32.70
CA ASP A 738 5.02 4.55 -32.33
C ASP A 738 5.74 3.29 -31.83
N PRO A 739 5.55 2.91 -30.56
CA PRO A 739 6.30 1.82 -29.95
C PRO A 739 5.90 0.44 -30.49
N ASN A 740 4.80 0.36 -31.25
CA ASN A 740 4.20 -0.88 -31.74
C ASN A 740 4.37 -1.06 -33.26
N GLU A 741 4.89 -0.06 -33.97
CA GLU A 741 4.96 -0.07 -35.45
C GLU A 741 5.65 -1.32 -36.00
N GLN A 742 6.74 -1.75 -35.36
CA GLN A 742 7.51 -2.93 -35.78
C GLN A 742 6.79 -4.26 -35.50
N ASP A 743 5.82 -4.27 -34.58
CA ASP A 743 5.07 -5.48 -34.19
C ASP A 743 3.83 -5.71 -35.08
N ARG A 744 3.49 -4.76 -35.97
CA ARG A 744 2.33 -4.83 -36.87
C ARG A 744 2.61 -5.71 -38.10
N ASN A 745 2.81 -6.99 -37.86
CA ASN A 745 2.97 -7.97 -38.92
C ASN A 745 1.61 -8.57 -39.31
N TYR A 746 0.84 -7.86 -40.15
CA TYR A 746 -0.50 -8.29 -40.57
C TYR A 746 -0.64 -8.35 -42.10
N THR A 747 -1.36 -9.36 -42.59
CA THR A 747 -1.83 -9.42 -43.97
C THR A 747 -3.21 -8.78 -44.06
N LYS A 748 -3.32 -7.73 -44.89
CA LYS A 748 -4.60 -7.06 -45.17
C LYS A 748 -5.39 -7.80 -46.25
N TYR A 749 -6.64 -8.07 -45.96
CA TYR A 749 -7.67 -8.55 -46.88
C TYR A 749 -8.68 -7.43 -47.09
N SER A 750 -8.56 -6.75 -48.23
CA SER A 750 -9.39 -5.57 -48.52
C SER A 750 -10.81 -5.97 -48.90
N ASN A 751 -11.79 -5.19 -48.48
CA ASN A 751 -13.20 -5.46 -48.73
C ASN A 751 -13.62 -6.88 -48.29
N LYS A 752 -13.27 -7.23 -47.06
CA LYS A 752 -13.58 -8.53 -46.47
C LYS A 752 -14.18 -8.37 -45.10
N ASN A 753 -15.00 -9.34 -44.73
CA ASN A 753 -15.56 -9.46 -43.39
C ASN A 753 -15.33 -10.87 -42.85
N ALA A 754 -15.08 -10.97 -41.55
CA ALA A 754 -14.93 -12.21 -40.83
C ALA A 754 -15.88 -12.18 -39.63
N TYR A 755 -16.76 -13.17 -39.54
CA TYR A 755 -17.73 -13.34 -38.46
C TYR A 755 -18.06 -14.83 -38.31
N VAL A 756 -18.77 -15.20 -37.25
CA VAL A 756 -19.15 -16.61 -37.04
C VAL A 756 -19.88 -17.18 -38.25
N GLY A 757 -19.35 -18.28 -38.76
CA GLY A 757 -19.80 -18.94 -39.99
C GLY A 757 -19.09 -18.49 -41.27
N ASN A 758 -18.23 -17.46 -41.20
CA ASN A 758 -17.50 -16.88 -42.32
C ASN A 758 -16.04 -16.61 -41.95
N GLY A 759 -15.34 -17.69 -41.57
CA GLY A 759 -13.90 -17.66 -41.35
C GLY A 759 -13.40 -16.92 -40.11
N GLY A 760 -14.23 -16.62 -39.11
CA GLY A 760 -13.77 -16.04 -37.84
C GLY A 760 -14.66 -16.39 -36.66
N LEU A 761 -14.09 -16.37 -35.46
CA LEU A 761 -14.82 -16.51 -34.19
C LEU A 761 -14.59 -15.25 -33.35
N GLU A 762 -15.66 -14.58 -32.92
CA GLU A 762 -15.52 -13.28 -32.26
C GLU A 762 -14.94 -13.42 -30.84
N ILE A 763 -13.91 -12.62 -30.56
CA ILE A 763 -13.43 -12.35 -29.22
C ILE A 763 -14.26 -11.19 -28.64
N ASP A 764 -14.31 -10.06 -29.37
CA ASP A 764 -15.13 -8.90 -28.99
C ASP A 764 -16.62 -9.19 -29.29
N ASP A 765 -17.49 -9.06 -28.29
CA ASP A 765 -18.95 -9.17 -28.47
C ASP A 765 -19.54 -7.92 -29.16
N VAL A 766 -18.93 -6.75 -28.90
CA VAL A 766 -19.31 -5.46 -29.46
C VAL A 766 -18.09 -4.76 -30.02
N ALA A 767 -18.30 -4.07 -31.14
CA ALA A 767 -17.29 -3.26 -31.80
C ALA A 767 -16.74 -2.15 -30.90
N VAL A 768 -15.41 -2.13 -30.73
CA VAL A 768 -14.72 -1.05 -30.01
C VAL A 768 -14.38 0.08 -30.98
N THR A 769 -14.57 1.32 -30.55
CA THR A 769 -14.14 2.48 -31.33
C THR A 769 -12.62 2.63 -31.21
N VAL A 770 -11.93 2.72 -32.34
CA VAL A 770 -10.49 2.95 -32.45
C VAL A 770 -10.24 4.16 -33.35
N ARG A 771 -9.00 4.66 -33.44
CA ARG A 771 -8.63 5.76 -34.34
C ARG A 771 -8.24 5.30 -35.74
N SER A 772 -7.66 4.10 -35.86
CA SER A 772 -7.09 3.59 -37.09
C SER A 772 -7.12 2.06 -37.15
N ALA A 773 -6.87 1.50 -38.33
CA ALA A 773 -6.61 0.07 -38.50
C ALA A 773 -5.37 -0.39 -37.72
N ASP A 774 -4.37 0.48 -37.57
CA ASP A 774 -3.14 0.18 -36.83
C ASP A 774 -3.42 0.00 -35.34
N GLN A 775 -4.25 0.88 -34.74
CA GLN A 775 -4.68 0.68 -33.36
C GLN A 775 -5.53 -0.59 -33.21
N CYS A 776 -6.32 -0.95 -34.23
CA CYS A 776 -7.07 -2.20 -34.23
C CYS A 776 -6.13 -3.42 -34.21
N GLN A 777 -5.05 -3.39 -34.99
CA GLN A 777 -3.99 -4.40 -34.98
C GLN A 777 -3.27 -4.46 -33.63
N ASP A 778 -2.92 -3.32 -33.02
CA ASP A 778 -2.28 -3.28 -31.70
C ASP A 778 -3.13 -3.94 -30.62
N ARG A 779 -4.45 -3.68 -30.61
CA ARG A 779 -5.39 -4.35 -29.70
C ARG A 779 -5.33 -5.87 -29.83
N CYS A 780 -5.15 -6.38 -31.05
CA CYS A 780 -5.03 -7.80 -31.32
C CYS A 780 -3.65 -8.35 -30.92
N SER A 781 -2.57 -7.62 -31.20
CA SER A 781 -1.22 -7.99 -30.76
C SER A 781 -1.10 -8.12 -29.25
N SER A 782 -1.84 -7.31 -28.49
CA SER A 782 -1.86 -7.38 -27.01
C SER A 782 -2.62 -8.58 -26.45
N ASP A 783 -3.54 -9.18 -27.23
CA ASP A 783 -4.34 -10.35 -26.85
C ASP A 783 -3.74 -11.62 -27.48
N LEU A 784 -3.16 -12.49 -26.67
CA LEU A 784 -2.48 -13.69 -27.17
C LEU A 784 -3.44 -14.73 -27.77
N SER A 785 -4.76 -14.55 -27.63
CA SER A 785 -5.75 -15.37 -28.33
C SER A 785 -6.19 -14.80 -29.68
N CYS A 786 -5.81 -13.56 -30.01
CA CYS A 786 -6.28 -12.88 -31.21
C CYS A 786 -5.44 -13.21 -32.45
N GLU A 787 -6.11 -13.68 -33.49
CA GLU A 787 -5.51 -14.06 -34.78
C GLU A 787 -5.78 -13.02 -35.87
N CYS A 788 -6.91 -12.32 -35.81
CA CYS A 788 -7.23 -11.28 -36.79
C CYS A 788 -8.18 -10.22 -36.22
N VAL A 789 -8.31 -9.12 -36.97
CA VAL A 789 -9.27 -8.06 -36.69
C VAL A 789 -10.09 -7.68 -37.91
N VAL A 790 -11.35 -7.33 -37.68
CA VAL A 790 -12.19 -6.63 -38.67
C VAL A 790 -12.17 -5.14 -38.32
N TYR A 791 -11.89 -4.30 -39.31
CA TYR A 791 -11.92 -2.85 -39.16
C TYR A 791 -12.89 -2.22 -40.16
N ARG A 792 -13.78 -1.37 -39.64
CA ARG A 792 -14.71 -0.55 -40.43
C ARG A 792 -14.25 0.90 -40.40
N SER A 793 -13.63 1.36 -41.48
CA SER A 793 -13.05 2.70 -41.60
C SER A 793 -14.09 3.83 -41.47
N THR A 794 -15.30 3.62 -41.98
CA THR A 794 -16.37 4.65 -41.99
C THR A 794 -16.89 5.04 -40.61
N THR A 795 -16.76 4.14 -39.62
CA THR A 795 -17.24 4.36 -38.24
C THR A 795 -16.14 4.17 -37.21
N SER A 796 -14.90 3.95 -37.67
CA SER A 796 -13.74 3.57 -36.88
C SER A 796 -14.01 2.47 -35.86
N LYS A 797 -14.70 1.41 -36.29
CA LYS A 797 -15.07 0.27 -35.45
C LYS A 797 -14.14 -0.90 -35.68
N CYS A 798 -13.78 -1.59 -34.61
CA CYS A 798 -12.82 -2.69 -34.57
C CYS A 798 -13.39 -3.87 -33.80
N TRP A 799 -13.17 -5.08 -34.31
CA TRP A 799 -13.50 -6.35 -33.65
C TRP A 799 -12.26 -7.25 -33.66
N LYS A 800 -11.92 -7.81 -32.50
CA LYS A 800 -10.94 -8.89 -32.38
C LYS A 800 -11.59 -10.26 -32.64
N LEU A 801 -10.87 -11.13 -33.33
CA LEU A 801 -11.31 -12.49 -33.66
C LEU A 801 -10.18 -13.51 -33.49
N LYS A 802 -10.58 -14.76 -33.27
CA LYS A 802 -9.73 -15.95 -33.28
C LYS A 802 -10.18 -16.94 -34.36
N SER A 803 -9.37 -17.98 -34.60
CA SER A 803 -9.65 -19.02 -35.61
C SER A 803 -9.94 -18.45 -37.00
N CYS A 804 -9.08 -17.54 -37.46
CA CYS A 804 -9.31 -16.78 -38.68
C CYS A 804 -8.89 -17.57 -39.93
N ILE A 805 -9.83 -17.84 -40.84
CA ILE A 805 -9.63 -18.63 -42.06
C ILE A 805 -9.89 -17.74 -43.28
N PRO A 806 -8.83 -17.17 -43.91
CA PRO A 806 -9.00 -16.23 -45.01
C PRO A 806 -9.80 -16.73 -46.22
N ALA A 807 -9.77 -18.05 -46.46
CA ALA A 807 -10.50 -18.68 -47.56
C ALA A 807 -12.04 -18.65 -47.37
N GLU A 808 -12.51 -18.40 -46.15
CA GLU A 808 -13.93 -18.37 -45.77
C GLU A 808 -14.45 -16.95 -45.51
N PHE A 809 -13.62 -15.92 -45.71
CA PHE A 809 -14.05 -14.53 -45.51
C PHE A 809 -15.08 -14.10 -46.54
N ASP A 810 -16.20 -13.57 -46.04
CA ASP A 810 -17.30 -13.01 -46.83
C ASP A 810 -16.90 -11.67 -47.48
N ASP A 811 -17.72 -11.18 -48.42
CA ASP A 811 -17.57 -9.82 -48.96
C ASP A 811 -17.79 -8.78 -47.84
N GLY A 812 -16.98 -7.72 -47.87
CA GLY A 812 -17.02 -6.63 -46.89
C GLY A 812 -17.99 -5.49 -47.25
N ASP A 813 -18.79 -5.62 -48.31
CA ASP A 813 -19.75 -4.60 -48.79
C ASP A 813 -19.11 -3.21 -49.06
N GLY A 814 -17.82 -3.19 -49.35
CA GLY A 814 -16.98 -2.00 -49.55
C GLY A 814 -16.61 -1.24 -48.27
N ILE A 815 -16.96 -1.75 -47.08
CA ILE A 815 -16.85 -0.98 -45.82
C ILE A 815 -16.01 -1.67 -44.74
N TYR A 816 -15.67 -2.95 -44.89
CA TYR A 816 -14.85 -3.72 -43.96
C TYR A 816 -13.53 -4.15 -44.59
N ASP A 817 -12.47 -4.12 -43.78
CA ASP A 817 -11.19 -4.77 -44.09
C ASP A 817 -10.85 -5.76 -42.97
N VAL A 818 -10.31 -6.93 -43.31
CA VAL A 818 -9.76 -7.89 -42.33
C VAL A 818 -8.24 -7.81 -42.32
N TYR A 819 -7.64 -7.77 -41.13
CA TYR A 819 -6.20 -7.84 -40.95
C TYR A 819 -5.88 -9.11 -40.18
N VAL A 820 -5.19 -10.06 -40.82
CA VAL A 820 -4.81 -11.34 -40.21
C VAL A 820 -3.36 -11.29 -39.77
N ARG A 821 -3.10 -11.66 -38.52
CA ARG A 821 -1.78 -11.64 -37.93
C ARG A 821 -0.89 -12.69 -38.61
N ASN A 822 0.29 -12.26 -39.04
CA ASN A 822 1.31 -13.17 -39.54
C ASN A 822 2.09 -13.71 -38.35
N LEU A 823 1.97 -15.01 -38.10
CA LEU A 823 2.72 -15.67 -37.04
C LEU A 823 4.19 -15.80 -37.46
N VAL A 824 5.09 -15.38 -36.58
CA VAL A 824 6.54 -15.53 -36.73
C VAL A 824 6.97 -16.92 -36.28
#